data_AF-A0A6P0SJP9-F1
#
_entry.id   AF-A0A6P0SJP9-F1
#
_cell.length_a   1.000
_cell.length_b   1.000
_cell.length_c   1.000
_cell.angle_alpha   90.00
_cell.angle_beta   90.00
_cell.angle_gamma   90.00
#
_symmetry.space_group_name_H-M   'P 1'
#
loop_
_entity.id
_entity.type
_entity.pdbx_description
1 polymer ?
#
loop_
_entity_poly.entity_id
_entity_poly.type
_entity_poly.pdbx_seq_one_letter_code
_entity_poly.pdbx_strand_id
1 'polypeptide(L)'
;MRAFIGTGRLQPKRRRANSQLPALEQPEMVADEIIASGRQRDINNLLERIGNPNHRLTVIYGPSGVGKSSLIYAGLVPILKQRAIGQRDVLPIVIRVYTDWVRDLGKLLLKEQEARGFSLFVKPQSITTILQRLKENYHLNLLTVLIFDQFEELFVAVRDIVERNLLFEFLKTVIGDIPYTQVILSLREEYLHYLLKFERSKKLDTINNILSKNILYYLGNFPIQYSAKFIQKITNKSQFYLEASLSHKLVNDLAGELGEIRPIELQILGYQLQTENITTLDKYQKFGSEKELLTRFFEEVISDCGPENKSVAQKILYVLTDENNTRLLKTKAELVSNLELKTEILDLILRILVSSGLLLLVPEHPADRYQLGHDYFVTFIRTQQGAELLTELEQEREQRKLIEVNRNQIYRRALLSSTVAIISLSVLASFTFFSFLRAKNNEIIALTKSSEVLYSANRKSLAPLIEALRAGRRLKSAIAVGNNTRSQTLAVLQQAVDGVRERNRLEGHNSWLNSISFSLDGQRLATGSADGTVKLWNLETGEEIRTLLGHKGKVNSVIFSRYGKTLNTGSADGTVKRWNLETGEEIRTLLGHKADITSIGFSPDDELIVSGSSDGIVRLLDRQGNPIGQPFPIQNAGITSLSFSPDGKVIVSGSANGIVKLWNIEDKTIGKTFKGHKADITSISFSPDGQTLATASLDGAVRLWNLQGQETQTLQSFGATISSVSFSPDGQTIATGSLDGTVKLWSREGQELQILRGHNNRITSISFSPDGKILATASRDFTVRLWNVEDYNSKTQTLFGHEAAVDSVSFSPDANLIASASFDGTVKLWKRDGRLVRTLEGHQGAVISLSFSPDEKFLASAGRDGTVKLWKLDGTLVKTLEGNQNSVISFSFSPDGKFLASASKDGTIRLWSLDGTLIRIIDAHKGSIYSVSFSPDGKTLATAGRDGTVKFWDVQTGVEIRTLQGYDNTPQGYDNWVDSISFSPEGKTLATADRYGTVKLWDVKTGMEIRTLLGYSDAVTSLSFSPDGTILASGSSYGTVKLWSLADGKLLQTLQSSGAAINSVSFSPDGKTLATASDNKTVMLWNIDLALSSLDELLGRGCDWAGDYLRNNPNVSESDRTLCKDIN
;
A
#
# COMPACT_ATOMS: atom_id res chain seq x y z
N MET A 1 34.89 37.39 11.70
CA MET A 1 34.52 35.98 11.99
C MET A 1 33.90 35.96 13.38
N ARG A 2 32.74 35.34 13.62
CA ARG A 2 32.18 35.28 15.00
C ARG A 2 32.96 34.22 15.80
N ALA A 3 33.30 34.52 17.05
CA ALA A 3 34.08 33.66 17.94
C ALA A 3 33.25 32.46 18.41
N PHE A 4 31.98 32.74 18.68
CA PHE A 4 30.97 31.78 19.09
C PHE A 4 29.90 31.71 18.00
N ILE A 5 29.92 30.64 17.22
CA ILE A 5 28.91 30.39 16.17
C ILE A 5 27.69 29.75 16.85
N GLY A 6 26.52 30.38 16.72
CA GLY A 6 25.28 29.90 17.32
C GLY A 6 24.87 28.50 16.83
N THR A 7 24.13 27.80 17.68
CA THR A 7 23.77 26.37 17.61
C THR A 7 23.09 25.94 16.30
N GLY A 8 22.40 26.86 15.60
CA GLY A 8 21.74 26.60 14.31
C GLY A 8 22.53 26.98 13.04
N ARG A 9 23.72 27.59 13.15
CA ARG A 9 24.43 28.18 11.99
C ARG A 9 25.60 27.35 11.43
N LEU A 10 25.81 26.14 11.94
CA LEU A 10 26.85 25.21 11.48
C LEU A 10 26.47 24.42 10.21
N GLN A 11 25.76 25.05 9.27
CA GLN A 11 25.58 24.47 7.93
C GLN A 11 26.66 25.01 7.00
N PRO A 12 27.36 24.14 6.23
CA PRO A 12 28.43 24.59 5.34
C PRO A 12 27.87 25.55 4.30
N LYS A 13 28.44 26.77 4.21
CA LYS A 13 28.10 27.74 3.17
C LYS A 13 28.39 27.12 1.80
N ARG A 14 27.33 26.85 1.01
CA ARG A 14 27.46 26.52 -0.42
C ARG A 14 28.10 27.70 -1.16
N ARG A 15 29.21 27.46 -1.86
CA ARG A 15 29.82 28.41 -2.81
C ARG A 15 28.76 28.88 -3.82
N ARG A 16 28.66 30.20 -4.02
CA ARG A 16 28.02 30.76 -5.21
C ARG A 16 28.85 30.33 -6.42
N ALA A 17 28.18 29.71 -7.41
CA ALA A 17 28.78 29.44 -8.70
C ALA A 17 29.03 30.78 -9.41
N ASN A 18 30.30 31.07 -9.71
CA ASN A 18 30.69 31.70 -10.95
C ASN A 18 32.19 31.59 -11.22
N SER A 19 32.47 31.57 -12.52
CA SER A 19 33.72 31.74 -13.28
C SER A 19 34.75 30.61 -13.32
N GLN A 20 34.95 30.18 -14.57
CA GLN A 20 36.01 29.39 -15.17
C GLN A 20 37.41 29.82 -14.69
N LEU A 21 38.22 28.87 -14.18
CA LEU A 21 39.69 28.79 -14.25
C LEU A 21 40.17 27.53 -13.47
N PRO A 22 41.30 26.89 -13.85
CA PRO A 22 41.75 25.65 -13.23
C PRO A 22 42.35 25.91 -11.84
N ALA A 23 42.00 25.04 -10.89
CA ALA A 23 42.41 25.13 -9.49
C ALA A 23 43.89 24.80 -9.32
N LEU A 24 44.70 25.82 -9.04
CA LEU A 24 45.92 25.70 -8.26
C LEU A 24 45.55 25.61 -6.77
N GLU A 25 46.28 24.75 -6.08
CA GLU A 25 46.16 24.37 -4.67
C GLU A 25 45.91 25.54 -3.70
N GLN A 26 44.87 25.43 -2.85
CA GLN A 26 44.85 26.05 -1.51
C GLN A 26 43.98 25.21 -0.53
N PRO A 27 44.56 24.64 0.54
CA PRO A 27 43.84 23.88 1.56
C PRO A 27 43.67 24.69 2.86
N GLU A 28 42.75 25.65 2.95
CA GLU A 28 42.59 26.42 4.22
C GLU A 28 41.16 26.75 4.68
N MET A 29 40.08 26.50 3.93
CA MET A 29 38.75 26.99 4.32
C MET A 29 37.94 26.16 5.34
N VAL A 30 38.44 25.03 5.87
CA VAL A 30 37.68 24.15 6.80
C VAL A 30 38.18 24.15 8.24
N ALA A 31 39.23 24.91 8.57
CA ALA A 31 39.83 24.88 9.91
C ALA A 31 39.03 25.63 11.00
N ASP A 32 38.19 26.62 10.66
CA ASP A 32 37.60 27.52 11.67
C ASP A 32 36.37 26.94 12.39
N GLU A 33 35.59 26.08 11.74
CA GLU A 33 34.41 25.41 12.34
C GLU A 33 34.84 24.32 13.33
N ILE A 34 35.91 23.58 13.01
CA ILE A 34 36.49 22.56 13.87
C ILE A 34 37.05 23.20 15.15
N ILE A 35 37.75 24.34 15.00
CA ILE A 35 38.28 25.11 16.12
C ILE A 35 37.14 25.73 16.93
N ALA A 36 36.04 26.19 16.30
CA ALA A 36 34.87 26.69 17.01
C ALA A 36 34.13 25.60 17.84
N SER A 37 34.25 24.33 17.45
CA SER A 37 33.64 23.21 18.18
C SER A 37 34.43 22.69 19.38
N GLY A 38 35.74 22.95 19.47
CA GLY A 38 36.61 22.42 20.53
C GLY A 38 36.89 20.92 20.47
N ARG A 39 36.51 20.26 19.38
CA ARG A 39 36.55 18.79 19.25
C ARG A 39 37.67 18.24 18.35
N GLN A 40 38.72 19.00 18.11
CA GLN A 40 39.82 18.59 17.23
C GLN A 40 40.44 17.23 17.61
N ARG A 41 40.64 17.00 18.92
CA ARG A 41 41.20 15.73 19.41
C ARG A 41 40.27 14.56 19.13
N ASP A 42 38.96 14.76 19.37
CA ASP A 42 37.95 13.73 19.13
C ASP A 42 37.84 13.37 17.65
N ILE A 43 37.88 14.36 16.77
CA ILE A 43 37.88 14.16 15.32
C ILE A 43 39.10 13.34 14.88
N ASN A 44 40.30 13.68 15.37
CA ASN A 44 41.52 12.95 15.02
C ASN A 44 41.43 11.47 15.44
N ASN A 45 40.95 11.20 16.66
CA ASN A 45 40.73 9.84 17.14
C ASN A 45 39.70 9.08 16.31
N LEU A 46 38.60 9.73 15.92
CA LEU A 46 37.57 9.12 15.07
C LEU A 46 38.08 8.82 13.66
N LEU A 47 38.88 9.71 13.07
CA LEU A 47 39.52 9.48 11.77
C LEU A 47 40.46 8.28 11.81
N GLU A 48 41.23 8.12 12.90
CA GLU A 48 42.08 6.95 13.12
C GLU A 48 41.25 5.66 13.24
N ARG A 49 40.13 5.69 13.96
CA ARG A 49 39.20 4.55 14.06
C ARG A 49 38.58 4.19 12.70
N ILE A 50 38.10 5.17 11.93
CA ILE A 50 37.49 4.96 10.60
C ILE A 50 38.49 4.32 9.62
N GLY A 51 39.77 4.70 9.72
CA GLY A 51 40.84 4.15 8.90
C GLY A 51 41.28 2.73 9.27
N ASN A 52 40.87 2.22 10.44
CA ASN A 52 41.23 0.88 10.89
C ASN A 52 40.17 -0.15 10.43
N PRO A 53 40.54 -1.16 9.61
CA PRO A 53 39.60 -2.18 9.11
C PRO A 53 38.93 -3.02 10.22
N ASN A 54 39.53 -3.10 11.41
CA ASN A 54 39.02 -3.85 12.55
C ASN A 54 37.91 -3.08 13.31
N HIS A 55 37.74 -1.80 13.04
CA HIS A 55 36.73 -0.96 13.67
C HIS A 55 35.65 -0.63 12.64
N ARG A 56 34.74 -1.57 12.34
CA ARG A 56 33.66 -1.40 11.35
C ARG A 56 32.40 -0.70 11.88
N LEU A 57 32.24 -0.69 13.21
CA LEU A 57 31.15 -0.06 13.92
C LEU A 57 31.72 0.84 15.02
N THR A 58 31.33 2.11 15.00
CA THR A 58 31.63 3.07 16.07
C THR A 58 30.33 3.64 16.61
N VAL A 59 30.15 3.60 17.92
CA VAL A 59 28.97 4.10 18.61
C VAL A 59 29.39 5.32 19.44
N ILE A 60 29.10 6.52 18.92
CA ILE A 60 29.37 7.79 19.61
C ILE A 60 28.23 8.04 20.59
N TYR A 61 28.52 7.99 21.89
CA TYR A 61 27.52 8.18 22.93
C TYR A 61 27.94 9.21 23.97
N GLY A 62 26.96 9.79 24.64
CA GLY A 62 27.15 10.73 25.73
C GLY A 62 25.88 11.54 26.01
N PRO A 63 25.88 12.37 27.06
CA PRO A 63 24.73 13.19 27.43
C PRO A 63 24.23 14.13 26.32
N SER A 64 23.00 14.60 26.42
CA SER A 64 22.48 15.66 25.54
C SER A 64 23.33 16.93 25.70
N GLY A 65 23.72 17.59 24.60
CA GLY A 65 24.42 18.89 24.65
C GLY A 65 25.94 18.86 24.61
N VAL A 66 26.53 17.66 24.64
CA VAL A 66 27.99 17.47 24.50
C VAL A 66 28.51 17.76 23.08
N GLY A 67 27.62 18.02 22.11
CA GLY A 67 28.01 18.39 20.73
C GLY A 67 28.23 17.20 19.79
N LYS A 68 27.51 16.08 19.97
CA LYS A 68 27.59 14.90 19.09
C LYS A 68 27.28 15.22 17.61
N SER A 69 26.14 15.84 17.35
CA SER A 69 25.77 16.21 15.98
C SER A 69 26.70 17.31 15.43
N SER A 70 27.15 18.26 16.26
CA SER A 70 28.13 19.28 15.85
C SER A 70 29.48 18.66 15.49
N LEU A 71 29.95 17.67 16.23
CA LEU A 71 31.15 16.87 15.91
C LEU A 71 31.02 16.21 14.54
N ILE A 72 29.84 15.67 14.21
CA ILE A 72 29.57 15.04 12.92
C ILE A 72 29.51 16.07 11.78
N TYR A 73 28.65 17.09 11.89
CA TYR A 73 28.35 18.01 10.79
C TYR A 73 29.40 19.09 10.56
N ALA A 74 29.94 19.67 11.62
CA ALA A 74 30.91 20.77 11.53
C ALA A 74 32.36 20.29 11.59
N GLY A 75 32.59 19.02 11.94
CA GLY A 75 33.92 18.45 12.10
C GLY A 75 34.18 17.29 11.15
N LEU A 76 33.60 16.14 11.46
CA LEU A 76 33.92 14.86 10.84
C LEU A 76 33.55 14.83 9.36
N VAL A 77 32.30 15.14 9.00
CA VAL A 77 31.79 15.05 7.62
C VAL A 77 32.55 15.97 6.65
N PRO A 78 32.80 17.27 6.95
CA PRO A 78 33.61 18.13 6.09
C PRO A 78 35.00 17.56 5.83
N ILE A 79 35.67 17.02 6.84
CA ILE A 79 37.00 16.42 6.69
C ILE A 79 36.94 15.16 5.83
N LEU A 80 35.98 14.27 6.08
CA LEU A 80 35.81 13.05 5.28
C LEU A 80 35.53 13.37 3.79
N LYS A 81 34.84 14.47 3.49
CA LYS A 81 34.60 14.89 2.10
C LYS A 81 35.86 15.39 1.39
N GLN A 82 36.83 15.93 2.13
CA GLN A 82 38.03 16.59 1.58
C GLN A 82 39.31 15.76 1.70
N ARG A 83 39.33 14.76 2.58
CA ARG A 83 40.51 13.98 2.90
C ARG A 83 40.27 12.50 2.62
N ALA A 84 41.10 11.92 1.77
CA ALA A 84 41.17 10.47 1.58
C ALA A 84 41.73 9.78 2.83
N ILE A 85 41.26 8.57 3.13
CA ILE A 85 41.78 7.73 4.21
C ILE A 85 42.48 6.52 3.59
N GLY A 86 43.79 6.42 3.82
CA GLY A 86 44.63 5.46 3.09
C GLY A 86 44.71 5.82 1.61
N GLN A 87 44.38 4.89 0.73
CA GLN A 87 44.32 5.08 -0.73
C GLN A 87 42.89 5.26 -1.27
N ARG A 88 41.90 5.48 -0.39
CA ARG A 88 40.48 5.52 -0.75
C ARG A 88 39.85 6.88 -0.50
N ASP A 89 39.04 7.32 -1.45
CA ASP A 89 38.19 8.48 -1.26
C ASP A 89 36.99 8.12 -0.37
N VAL A 90 36.66 8.99 0.59
CA VAL A 90 35.67 8.64 1.61
C VAL A 90 34.30 9.20 1.28
N LEU A 91 33.26 8.39 1.23
CA LEU A 91 31.87 8.80 0.93
C LEU A 91 31.04 8.85 2.23
N PRO A 92 30.94 10.01 2.92
CA PRO A 92 30.14 10.14 4.13
C PRO A 92 28.65 10.34 3.80
N ILE A 93 27.79 9.50 4.36
CA ILE A 93 26.34 9.54 4.19
C ILE A 93 25.70 9.68 5.57
N VAL A 94 24.98 10.78 5.82
CA VAL A 94 24.42 11.09 7.14
C VAL A 94 22.90 10.99 7.11
N ILE A 95 22.34 10.15 7.98
CA ILE A 95 20.90 9.93 8.16
C ILE A 95 20.48 10.45 9.53
N ARG A 96 19.32 11.12 9.57
CA ARG A 96 18.67 11.60 10.81
C ARG A 96 17.17 11.26 10.88
N VAL A 97 16.58 10.86 9.76
CA VAL A 97 15.15 10.54 9.67
C VAL A 97 15.02 9.03 9.47
N TYR A 98 14.24 8.39 10.34
CA TYR A 98 14.13 6.93 10.41
C TYR A 98 12.78 6.38 9.94
N THR A 99 11.79 7.25 9.71
CA THR A 99 10.42 6.88 9.31
C THR A 99 10.34 6.26 7.91
N ASP A 100 11.22 6.65 6.99
CA ASP A 100 11.45 5.98 5.70
C ASP A 100 12.95 5.96 5.38
N TRP A 101 13.71 5.32 6.27
CA TRP A 101 15.18 5.30 6.20
C TRP A 101 15.70 4.65 4.91
N VAL A 102 14.94 3.74 4.29
CA VAL A 102 15.34 3.06 3.03
C VAL A 102 15.39 4.06 1.90
N ARG A 103 14.30 4.80 1.67
CA ARG A 103 14.24 5.80 0.60
C ARG A 103 15.23 6.93 0.83
N ASP A 104 15.37 7.39 2.08
CA ASP A 104 16.25 8.52 2.40
C ASP A 104 17.73 8.15 2.30
N LEU A 105 18.11 6.95 2.76
CA LEU A 105 19.46 6.41 2.53
C LEU A 105 19.77 6.28 1.04
N GLY A 106 18.82 5.77 0.25
CA GLY A 106 18.96 5.65 -1.19
C GLY A 106 19.17 6.99 -1.90
N LYS A 107 18.35 8.01 -1.56
CA LYS A 107 18.50 9.38 -2.08
C LYS A 107 19.83 10.01 -1.70
N LEU A 108 20.27 9.86 -0.45
CA LEU A 108 21.53 10.44 0.04
C LEU A 108 22.76 9.77 -0.59
N LEU A 109 22.72 8.43 -0.71
CA LEU A 109 23.76 7.66 -1.39
C LEU A 109 23.92 8.12 -2.85
N LEU A 110 22.81 8.30 -3.57
CA LEU A 110 22.83 8.80 -4.94
C LEU A 110 23.41 10.22 -5.02
N LYS A 111 22.92 11.13 -4.17
CA LYS A 111 23.34 12.54 -4.15
C LYS A 111 24.85 12.70 -3.91
N GLU A 112 25.42 11.95 -2.98
CA GLU A 112 26.86 12.04 -2.67
C GLU A 112 27.73 11.38 -3.75
N GLN A 113 27.22 10.36 -4.45
CA GLN A 113 27.90 9.75 -5.60
C GLN A 113 27.86 10.68 -6.84
N GLU A 114 26.74 11.30 -7.13
CA GLU A 114 26.60 12.31 -8.20
C GLU A 114 27.53 13.51 -7.96
N ALA A 115 27.64 13.97 -6.70
CA ALA A 115 28.56 15.04 -6.32
C ALA A 115 30.05 14.70 -6.59
N ARG A 116 30.38 13.42 -6.77
CA ARG A 116 31.72 12.94 -7.14
C ARG A 116 31.87 12.59 -8.62
N GLY A 117 30.89 12.94 -9.44
CA GLY A 117 30.94 12.73 -10.90
C GLY A 117 30.57 11.31 -11.32
N PHE A 118 30.02 10.47 -10.43
CA PHE A 118 29.48 9.17 -10.81
C PHE A 118 28.05 9.33 -11.36
N SER A 119 27.86 9.08 -12.66
CA SER A 119 26.53 9.04 -13.30
C SER A 119 25.89 7.67 -13.10
N LEU A 120 24.67 7.60 -12.57
CA LEU A 120 24.06 6.34 -12.14
C LEU A 120 22.69 6.08 -12.78
N PHE A 121 22.54 4.87 -13.31
CA PHE A 121 21.39 4.45 -14.13
C PHE A 121 20.21 3.89 -13.32
N VAL A 122 20.41 3.49 -12.06
CA VAL A 122 19.39 2.86 -11.21
C VAL A 122 19.29 3.61 -9.88
N LYS A 123 18.10 4.12 -9.56
CA LYS A 123 17.84 4.78 -8.27
C LYS A 123 17.67 3.71 -7.19
N PRO A 124 18.49 3.70 -6.12
CA PRO A 124 18.37 2.70 -5.07
C PRO A 124 17.13 3.01 -4.20
N GLN A 125 16.01 2.36 -4.49
CA GLN A 125 14.72 2.54 -3.78
C GLN A 125 14.36 1.35 -2.88
N SER A 126 15.19 0.31 -2.86
CA SER A 126 15.01 -0.88 -2.03
C SER A 126 16.29 -1.21 -1.25
N ILE A 127 16.15 -1.98 -0.17
CA ILE A 127 17.30 -2.44 0.62
C ILE A 127 18.28 -3.25 -0.23
N THR A 128 17.78 -4.10 -1.13
CA THR A 128 18.61 -4.92 -2.02
C THR A 128 19.45 -4.06 -2.96
N THR A 129 18.85 -3.02 -3.56
CA THR A 129 19.57 -2.09 -4.44
C THR A 129 20.60 -1.24 -3.69
N ILE A 130 20.29 -0.81 -2.45
CA ILE A 130 21.24 -0.09 -1.59
C ILE A 130 22.43 -0.98 -1.24
N LEU A 131 22.19 -2.22 -0.80
CA LEU A 131 23.25 -3.16 -0.44
C LEU A 131 24.13 -3.50 -1.65
N GLN A 132 23.53 -3.71 -2.83
CA GLN A 132 24.28 -3.90 -4.06
C GLN A 132 25.16 -2.68 -4.37
N ARG A 133 24.62 -1.47 -4.22
CA ARG A 133 25.36 -0.24 -4.48
C ARG A 133 26.51 -0.01 -3.50
N LEU A 134 26.32 -0.33 -2.23
CA LEU A 134 27.37 -0.30 -1.22
C LEU A 134 28.49 -1.31 -1.54
N LYS A 135 28.16 -2.48 -2.10
CA LYS A 135 29.15 -3.43 -2.62
C LYS A 135 29.90 -2.87 -3.83
N GLU A 136 29.22 -2.18 -4.75
CA GLU A 136 29.86 -1.56 -5.92
C GLU A 136 30.85 -0.44 -5.55
N ASN A 137 30.62 0.29 -4.45
CA ASN A 137 31.53 1.32 -3.95
C ASN A 137 32.94 0.79 -3.68
N TYR A 138 33.07 -0.49 -3.31
CA TYR A 138 34.37 -1.13 -3.16
C TYR A 138 35.18 -1.10 -4.46
N HIS A 139 34.54 -1.44 -5.58
CA HIS A 139 35.14 -1.44 -6.92
C HIS A 139 35.45 -0.03 -7.43
N LEU A 140 34.73 0.98 -6.93
CA LEU A 140 34.99 2.40 -7.22
C LEU A 140 36.09 3.01 -6.33
N ASN A 141 36.82 2.18 -5.58
CA ASN A 141 37.85 2.60 -4.63
C ASN A 141 37.35 3.59 -3.55
N LEU A 142 36.07 3.48 -3.18
CA LEU A 142 35.44 4.32 -2.17
C LEU A 142 35.47 3.62 -0.80
N LEU A 143 35.65 4.41 0.27
CA LEU A 143 35.36 4.03 1.66
C LEU A 143 34.01 4.64 2.02
N THR A 144 32.96 3.83 2.19
CA THR A 144 31.64 4.38 2.53
C THR A 144 31.52 4.52 4.05
N VAL A 145 31.13 5.69 4.54
CA VAL A 145 30.90 5.94 5.98
C VAL A 145 29.42 6.27 6.17
N LEU A 146 28.64 5.30 6.66
CA LEU A 146 27.23 5.47 7.00
C LEU A 146 27.12 6.01 8.43
N ILE A 147 26.60 7.23 8.57
CA ILE A 147 26.47 7.92 9.84
C ILE A 147 24.98 8.06 10.17
N PHE A 148 24.54 7.39 11.23
CA PHE A 148 23.20 7.49 11.77
C PHE A 148 23.25 8.42 12.98
N ASP A 149 22.87 9.68 12.77
CA ASP A 149 22.83 10.69 13.83
C ASP A 149 21.46 10.69 14.53
N GLN A 150 21.44 11.00 15.82
CA GLN A 150 20.26 10.91 16.69
C GLN A 150 19.56 9.53 16.60
N PHE A 151 20.32 8.44 16.67
CA PHE A 151 19.83 7.08 16.50
C PHE A 151 18.74 6.70 17.51
N GLU A 152 18.66 7.39 18.64
CA GLU A 152 17.56 7.23 19.58
C GLU A 152 16.17 7.50 18.97
N GLU A 153 16.07 8.33 17.92
CA GLU A 153 14.81 8.67 17.25
C GLU A 153 14.21 7.44 16.54
N LEU A 154 15.02 6.44 16.19
CA LEU A 154 14.52 5.14 15.71
C LEU A 154 13.56 4.50 16.73
N PHE A 155 13.85 4.64 18.03
CA PHE A 155 13.05 4.04 19.10
C PHE A 155 11.82 4.88 19.46
N VAL A 156 11.78 6.15 19.06
CA VAL A 156 10.70 7.09 19.39
C VAL A 156 9.75 7.28 18.19
N ALA A 157 10.28 7.49 16.99
CA ALA A 157 9.52 7.84 15.79
C ALA A 157 8.94 6.62 15.06
N VAL A 158 9.70 5.52 14.91
CA VAL A 158 9.25 4.32 14.20
C VAL A 158 8.46 3.44 15.16
N ARG A 159 7.13 3.41 15.12
CA ARG A 159 6.33 2.60 16.07
C ARG A 159 6.24 1.12 15.70
N ASP A 160 6.46 0.78 14.44
CA ASP A 160 6.43 -0.59 13.95
C ASP A 160 7.71 -1.36 14.31
N ILE A 161 7.53 -2.49 14.98
CA ILE A 161 8.63 -3.37 15.38
C ILE A 161 9.25 -4.09 14.18
N VAL A 162 8.50 -4.32 13.11
CA VAL A 162 8.98 -4.96 11.87
C VAL A 162 9.95 -4.03 11.14
N GLU A 163 9.61 -2.75 10.99
CA GLU A 163 10.49 -1.76 10.36
C GLU A 163 11.79 -1.53 11.14
N ARG A 164 11.72 -1.49 12.48
CA ARG A 164 12.93 -1.42 13.33
C ARG A 164 13.83 -2.64 13.10
N ASN A 165 13.23 -3.84 13.07
CA ASN A 165 13.96 -5.07 12.82
C ASN A 165 14.63 -5.09 11.44
N LEU A 166 14.03 -4.46 10.45
CA LEU A 166 14.55 -4.40 9.08
C LEU A 166 15.84 -3.55 9.00
N LEU A 167 15.90 -2.39 9.66
CA LEU A 167 17.12 -1.57 9.72
C LEU A 167 18.26 -2.33 10.41
N PHE A 168 17.93 -3.07 11.45
CA PHE A 168 18.88 -3.87 12.20
C PHE A 168 19.49 -5.02 11.39
N GLU A 169 18.68 -5.74 10.60
CA GLU A 169 19.18 -6.73 9.65
C GLU A 169 20.06 -6.07 8.57
N PHE A 170 19.68 -4.88 8.08
CA PHE A 170 20.51 -4.13 7.15
C PHE A 170 21.88 -3.78 7.73
N LEU A 171 21.94 -3.25 8.97
CA LEU A 171 23.20 -2.94 9.64
C LEU A 171 24.08 -4.18 9.82
N LYS A 172 23.48 -5.33 10.16
CA LYS A 172 24.18 -6.61 10.24
C LYS A 172 24.86 -6.96 8.92
N THR A 173 24.11 -6.92 7.81
CA THR A 173 24.63 -7.22 6.47
C THR A 173 25.72 -6.24 6.06
N VAL A 174 25.56 -4.94 6.33
CA VAL A 174 26.58 -3.93 6.00
C VAL A 174 27.88 -4.19 6.75
N ILE A 175 27.82 -4.45 8.06
CA ILE A 175 29.01 -4.61 8.90
C ILE A 175 29.71 -5.96 8.62
N GLY A 176 28.93 -7.02 8.40
CA GLY A 176 29.44 -8.37 8.14
C GLY A 176 29.95 -8.56 6.71
N ASP A 177 29.12 -8.23 5.72
CA ASP A 177 29.25 -8.75 4.35
C ASP A 177 29.75 -7.72 3.33
N ILE A 178 29.79 -6.43 3.69
CA ILE A 178 30.20 -5.35 2.76
C ILE A 178 31.59 -4.82 3.12
N PRO A 179 32.60 -4.98 2.24
CA PRO A 179 33.96 -4.52 2.51
C PRO A 179 34.06 -2.99 2.41
N TYR A 180 34.97 -2.40 3.19
CA TYR A 180 35.24 -0.94 3.20
C TYR A 180 33.99 -0.08 3.39
N THR A 181 33.05 -0.57 4.20
CA THR A 181 31.92 0.22 4.70
C THR A 181 32.00 0.32 6.22
N GLN A 182 31.90 1.55 6.70
CA GLN A 182 32.03 1.94 8.10
C GLN A 182 30.68 2.45 8.60
N VAL A 183 30.25 2.02 9.78
CA VAL A 183 29.00 2.45 10.41
C VAL A 183 29.29 3.26 11.66
N ILE A 184 28.71 4.46 11.75
CA ILE A 184 28.76 5.32 12.93
C ILE A 184 27.33 5.51 13.43
N LEU A 185 27.06 5.10 14.66
CA LEU A 185 25.80 5.39 15.35
C LEU A 185 26.06 6.48 16.38
N SER A 186 25.30 7.58 16.33
CA SER A 186 25.32 8.59 17.39
C SER A 186 24.04 8.51 18.19
N LEU A 187 24.16 8.30 19.51
CA LEU A 187 23.01 8.23 20.40
C LEU A 187 23.27 8.84 21.77
N ARG A 188 22.19 9.10 22.49
CA ARG A 188 22.24 9.48 23.90
C ARG A 188 22.55 8.28 24.80
N GLU A 189 23.30 8.52 25.88
CA GLU A 189 23.79 7.47 26.79
C GLU A 189 22.64 6.70 27.45
N GLU A 190 21.54 7.37 27.80
CA GLU A 190 20.37 6.74 28.37
C GLU A 190 19.66 5.77 27.41
N TYR A 191 19.93 5.83 26.09
CA TYR A 191 19.39 4.91 25.08
C TYR A 191 20.32 3.73 24.77
N LEU A 192 21.51 3.66 25.39
CA LEU A 192 22.47 2.58 25.15
C LEU A 192 21.89 1.19 25.47
N HIS A 193 20.97 1.11 26.43
CA HIS A 193 20.29 -0.12 26.80
C HIS A 193 19.38 -0.69 25.69
N TYR A 194 18.94 0.12 24.72
CA TYR A 194 18.19 -0.38 23.56
C TYR A 194 19.09 -1.17 22.59
N LEU A 195 20.37 -0.79 22.49
CA LEU A 195 21.35 -1.55 21.70
C LEU A 195 21.68 -2.91 22.33
N LEU A 196 21.61 -3.03 23.66
CA LEU A 196 21.72 -4.31 24.37
C LEU A 196 20.56 -5.27 24.09
N LYS A 197 19.33 -4.74 23.98
CA LYS A 197 18.16 -5.55 23.58
C LYS A 197 18.35 -6.12 22.17
N PHE A 198 19.01 -5.37 21.30
CA PHE A 198 19.32 -5.78 19.94
C PHE A 198 20.37 -6.91 19.91
N GLU A 199 21.42 -6.86 20.73
CA GLU A 199 22.43 -7.92 20.86
C GLU A 199 21.84 -9.27 21.32
N ARG A 200 20.92 -9.26 22.29
CA ARG A 200 20.28 -10.48 22.84
C ARG A 200 19.44 -11.27 21.83
N SER A 201 19.08 -10.65 20.69
CA SER A 201 18.24 -11.26 19.67
C SER A 201 18.97 -12.21 18.69
N LYS A 202 20.29 -12.48 18.89
CA LYS A 202 21.17 -13.26 17.98
C LYS A 202 21.23 -12.70 16.54
N LYS A 203 20.88 -11.43 16.35
CA LYS A 203 20.90 -10.76 15.05
C LYS A 203 22.26 -10.14 14.69
N LEU A 204 23.30 -10.35 15.50
CA LEU A 204 24.64 -9.77 15.32
C LEU A 204 25.77 -10.74 15.70
N ASP A 205 25.68 -12.02 15.31
CA ASP A 205 26.71 -13.04 15.63
C ASP A 205 28.13 -12.68 15.14
N THR A 206 28.28 -11.70 14.25
CA THR A 206 29.55 -11.19 13.72
C THR A 206 30.22 -10.10 14.57
N ILE A 207 29.51 -9.48 15.53
CA ILE A 207 30.05 -8.44 16.42
C ILE A 207 29.99 -8.96 17.87
N ASN A 208 31.10 -9.52 18.36
CA ASN A 208 31.21 -9.86 19.77
C ASN A 208 31.16 -8.59 20.63
N ASN A 209 30.12 -8.45 21.46
CA ASN A 209 29.99 -7.40 22.48
C ASN A 209 29.88 -5.97 21.92
N ILE A 210 28.65 -5.53 21.61
CA ILE A 210 28.36 -4.16 21.12
C ILE A 210 28.74 -3.08 22.14
N LEU A 211 28.92 -3.45 23.42
CA LEU A 211 29.38 -2.57 24.49
C LEU A 211 30.90 -2.60 24.72
N SER A 212 31.67 -3.26 23.85
CA SER A 212 33.12 -3.24 23.97
C SER A 212 33.66 -1.81 23.83
N LYS A 213 34.73 -1.49 24.58
CA LYS A 213 35.43 -0.19 24.50
C LYS A 213 35.98 0.13 23.10
N ASN A 214 36.09 -0.88 22.24
CA ASN A 214 36.51 -0.72 20.85
C ASN A 214 35.39 -0.13 19.97
N ILE A 215 34.13 -0.46 20.26
CA ILE A 215 32.96 0.04 19.52
C ILE A 215 32.47 1.36 20.12
N LEU A 216 32.41 1.46 21.44
CA LEU A 216 31.93 2.66 22.13
C LEU A 216 32.96 3.80 22.06
N TYR A 217 32.49 5.01 21.74
CA TYR A 217 33.25 6.26 21.81
C TYR A 217 32.48 7.24 22.69
N TYR A 218 32.94 7.43 23.92
CA TYR A 218 32.31 8.39 24.84
C TYR A 218 32.69 9.82 24.46
N LEU A 219 31.69 10.68 24.32
CA LEU A 219 31.85 12.11 24.11
C LEU A 219 31.32 12.87 25.32
N GLY A 220 32.22 13.30 26.21
CA GLY A 220 31.89 14.02 27.45
C GLY A 220 31.94 15.55 27.31
N ASN A 221 31.56 16.25 28.37
CA ASN A 221 31.66 17.71 28.50
C ASN A 221 33.11 18.22 28.47
N PHE A 222 33.30 19.55 28.44
CA PHE A 222 34.63 20.13 28.51
C PHE A 222 35.12 20.27 29.96
N PRO A 223 36.30 19.73 30.30
CA PRO A 223 36.88 19.94 31.62
C PRO A 223 37.35 21.40 31.77
N ILE A 224 37.17 21.96 32.98
CA ILE A 224 37.51 23.36 33.32
C ILE A 224 38.90 23.78 32.81
N GLN A 225 39.91 22.93 33.00
CA GLN A 225 41.31 23.21 32.63
C GLN A 225 41.51 23.41 31.12
N TYR A 226 40.66 22.79 30.31
CA TYR A 226 40.67 22.91 28.85
C TYR A 226 39.85 24.11 28.38
N SER A 227 38.71 24.39 29.02
CA SER A 227 37.72 25.40 28.60
C SER A 227 38.27 26.82 28.59
N ALA A 228 39.07 27.23 29.58
CA ALA A 228 39.65 28.57 29.61
C ALA A 228 40.65 28.80 28.44
N LYS A 229 41.51 27.82 28.17
CA LYS A 229 42.45 27.85 27.03
C LYS A 229 41.71 27.81 25.70
N PHE A 230 40.60 27.06 25.64
CA PHE A 230 39.74 26.98 24.47
C PHE A 230 39.09 28.33 24.14
N ILE A 231 38.47 28.98 25.13
CA ILE A 231 37.86 30.32 24.99
C ILE A 231 38.89 31.33 24.50
N GLN A 232 40.11 31.33 25.07
CA GLN A 232 41.18 32.21 24.63
C GLN A 232 41.62 31.95 23.18
N LYS A 233 41.64 30.68 22.76
CA LYS A 233 42.01 30.28 21.39
C LYS A 233 41.00 30.75 20.35
N ILE A 234 39.70 30.64 20.64
CA ILE A 234 38.63 31.05 19.71
C ILE A 234 38.48 32.58 19.65
N THR A 235 38.64 33.27 20.78
CA THR A 235 38.54 34.74 20.87
C THR A 235 39.68 35.48 20.20
N ASN A 236 40.91 34.97 20.34
CA ASN A 236 42.09 35.53 19.66
C ASN A 236 41.97 35.47 18.13
N LYS A 237 41.43 34.36 17.60
CA LYS A 237 41.22 34.21 16.15
C LYS A 237 40.14 35.13 15.60
N SER A 238 39.08 35.38 16.36
CA SER A 238 37.95 36.21 15.94
C SER A 238 38.13 37.70 16.22
N GLN A 239 39.27 38.12 16.78
CA GLN A 239 39.53 39.49 17.25
C GLN A 239 38.52 39.99 18.31
N PHE A 240 37.95 39.08 19.11
CA PHE A 240 36.98 39.40 20.16
C PHE A 240 37.61 39.14 21.53
N TYR A 241 38.42 40.07 22.03
CA TYR A 241 39.24 39.85 23.23
C TYR A 241 38.40 39.89 24.52
N LEU A 242 38.36 38.77 25.24
CA LEU A 242 37.77 38.65 26.57
C LEU A 242 38.86 38.86 27.64
N GLU A 243 38.54 39.62 28.68
CA GLU A 243 39.38 39.74 29.87
C GLU A 243 39.65 38.35 30.49
N ALA A 244 40.87 38.11 30.96
CA ALA A 244 41.24 36.81 31.53
C ALA A 244 40.40 36.46 32.78
N SER A 245 40.12 37.46 33.62
CA SER A 245 39.27 37.34 34.81
C SER A 245 37.82 36.96 34.45
N LEU A 246 37.26 37.55 33.37
CA LEU A 246 35.95 37.20 32.83
C LEU A 246 35.93 35.77 32.29
N SER A 247 36.95 35.38 31.53
CA SER A 247 37.05 34.02 30.99
C SER A 247 37.08 32.96 32.09
N HIS A 248 37.82 33.23 33.18
CA HIS A 248 37.84 32.37 34.37
C HIS A 248 36.49 32.33 35.10
N LYS A 249 35.85 33.49 35.28
CA LYS A 249 34.52 33.58 35.91
C LYS A 249 33.46 32.82 35.11
N LEU A 250 33.43 33.01 33.79
CA LEU A 250 32.51 32.34 32.87
C LEU A 250 32.68 30.81 32.92
N VAL A 251 33.92 30.33 32.94
CA VAL A 251 34.22 28.89 33.07
C VAL A 251 33.75 28.33 34.41
N ASN A 252 33.92 29.07 35.51
CA ASN A 252 33.46 28.63 36.82
C ASN A 252 31.93 28.65 36.95
N ASP A 253 31.27 29.67 36.39
CA ASP A 253 29.81 29.78 36.43
C ASP A 253 29.15 28.63 35.63
N LEU A 254 29.67 28.34 34.42
CA LEU A 254 29.19 27.27 33.54
C LEU A 254 29.51 25.85 34.03
N ALA A 255 30.55 25.66 34.84
CA ALA A 255 30.96 24.31 35.27
C ALA A 255 30.07 23.72 36.38
N GLY A 256 29.31 24.58 37.08
CA GLY A 256 28.45 24.18 38.20
C GLY A 256 29.16 23.32 39.26
N GLU A 257 28.41 22.44 39.94
CA GLU A 257 28.94 21.54 40.97
C GLU A 257 29.74 20.35 40.39
N LEU A 258 29.52 20.02 39.12
CA LEU A 258 30.11 18.83 38.47
C LEU A 258 31.50 19.10 37.87
N GLY A 259 31.96 20.36 37.84
CA GLY A 259 33.29 20.72 37.35
C GLY A 259 33.49 20.55 35.84
N GLU A 260 32.40 20.52 35.08
CA GLU A 260 32.37 20.24 33.64
C GLU A 260 31.44 21.22 32.92
N ILE A 261 31.86 21.71 31.75
CA ILE A 261 31.09 22.69 30.97
C ILE A 261 30.43 22.01 29.78
N ARG A 262 29.11 22.16 29.63
CA ARG A 262 28.43 21.70 28.43
C ARG A 262 28.76 22.63 27.27
N PRO A 263 29.26 22.12 26.13
CA PRO A 263 29.60 22.95 24.97
C PRO A 263 28.45 23.81 24.46
N ILE A 264 27.21 23.33 24.56
CA ILE A 264 26.02 24.08 24.13
C ILE A 264 25.80 25.35 24.96
N GLU A 265 26.02 25.29 26.27
CA GLU A 265 25.85 26.41 27.21
C GLU A 265 26.92 27.48 26.93
N LEU A 266 28.16 27.05 26.70
CA LEU A 266 29.26 27.92 26.29
C LEU A 266 29.00 28.62 24.94
N GLN A 267 28.40 27.93 23.97
CA GLN A 267 28.08 28.52 22.66
C GLN A 267 26.99 29.58 22.75
N ILE A 268 25.95 29.35 23.55
CA ILE A 268 24.84 30.30 23.73
C ILE A 268 25.33 31.53 24.50
N LEU A 269 25.98 31.34 25.64
CA LEU A 269 26.49 32.47 26.43
C LEU A 269 27.58 33.24 25.70
N GLY A 270 28.51 32.54 25.05
CA GLY A 270 29.55 33.17 24.25
C GLY A 270 28.99 33.98 23.08
N TYR A 271 27.91 33.50 22.45
CA TYR A 271 27.19 34.27 21.42
C TYR A 271 26.58 35.55 22.00
N GLN A 272 25.98 35.49 23.19
CA GLN A 272 25.40 36.67 23.84
C GLN A 272 26.46 37.69 24.26
N LEU A 273 27.56 37.23 24.84
CA LEU A 273 28.71 38.09 25.18
C LEU A 273 29.25 38.82 23.95
N GLN A 274 29.32 38.13 22.81
CA GLN A 274 29.79 38.71 21.56
C GLN A 274 28.77 39.68 20.94
N THR A 275 27.48 39.39 21.01
CA THR A 275 26.41 40.25 20.48
C THR A 275 26.29 41.55 21.27
N GLU A 276 26.38 41.48 22.60
CA GLU A 276 26.30 42.64 23.50
C GLU A 276 27.66 43.33 23.77
N ASN A 277 28.74 42.83 23.16
CA ASN A 277 30.11 43.33 23.33
C ASN A 277 30.57 43.39 24.81
N ILE A 278 30.23 42.34 25.57
CA ILE A 278 30.63 42.16 26.97
C ILE A 278 32.02 41.52 26.99
N THR A 279 33.04 42.34 27.24
CA THR A 279 34.45 41.92 27.18
C THR A 279 35.17 41.96 28.53
N THR A 280 34.58 42.56 29.56
CA THR A 280 35.19 42.74 30.90
C THR A 280 34.35 42.13 32.01
N LEU A 281 35.01 41.74 33.12
CA LEU A 281 34.34 41.13 34.28
C LEU A 281 33.31 42.09 34.91
N ASP A 282 33.64 43.38 35.01
CA ASP A 282 32.73 44.41 35.54
C ASP A 282 31.46 44.55 34.71
N LYS A 283 31.55 44.42 33.38
CA LYS A 283 30.36 44.43 32.51
C LYS A 283 29.55 43.16 32.72
N TYR A 284 30.18 41.99 32.75
CA TYR A 284 29.47 40.73 32.99
C TYR A 284 28.72 40.73 34.33
N GLN A 285 29.34 41.21 35.41
CA GLN A 285 28.69 41.32 36.73
C GLN A 285 27.52 42.32 36.75
N LYS A 286 27.58 43.41 35.98
CA LYS A 286 26.48 44.38 35.84
C LYS A 286 25.32 43.85 35.01
N PHE A 287 25.61 42.99 34.04
CA PHE A 287 24.63 42.44 33.10
C PHE A 287 23.93 41.17 33.65
N GLY A 288 24.38 40.62 34.77
CA GLY A 288 23.65 39.56 35.48
C GLY A 288 24.25 38.16 35.37
N SER A 289 23.67 37.22 36.12
CA SER A 289 24.08 35.81 36.13
C SER A 289 23.89 35.11 34.77
N GLU A 290 24.47 33.91 34.59
CA GLU A 290 24.26 33.07 33.38
C GLU A 290 22.78 32.99 32.96
N LYS A 291 21.87 32.84 33.92
CA LYS A 291 20.43 32.72 33.68
C LYS A 291 19.83 34.00 33.07
N GLU A 292 20.34 35.17 33.43
CA GLU A 292 19.87 36.46 32.92
C GLU A 292 20.33 36.70 31.48
N LEU A 293 21.54 36.28 31.14
CA LEU A 293 22.03 36.30 29.75
C LEU A 293 21.24 35.34 28.86
N LEU A 294 20.89 34.16 29.37
CA LEU A 294 20.06 33.20 28.66
C LEU A 294 18.64 33.75 28.45
N THR A 295 18.04 34.39 29.46
CA THR A 295 16.75 35.09 29.34
C THR A 295 16.77 36.12 28.21
N ARG A 296 17.79 36.97 28.16
CA ARG A 296 17.90 37.98 27.10
C ARG A 296 18.05 37.39 25.71
N PHE A 297 18.80 36.28 25.58
CA PHE A 297 18.88 35.56 24.31
C PHE A 297 17.50 35.08 23.82
N PHE A 298 16.67 34.51 24.69
CA PHE A 298 15.30 34.11 24.33
C PHE A 298 14.42 35.32 24.00
N GLU A 299 14.50 36.39 24.78
CA GLU A 299 13.73 37.62 24.55
C GLU A 299 14.08 38.30 23.22
N GLU A 300 15.37 38.31 22.85
CA GLU A 300 15.84 38.86 21.56
C GLU A 300 15.27 38.06 20.39
N VAL A 301 15.39 36.72 20.42
CA VAL A 301 14.87 35.85 19.35
C VAL A 301 13.34 35.91 19.24
N ILE A 302 12.65 36.04 20.38
CA ILE A 302 11.19 36.21 20.42
C ILE A 302 10.81 37.62 19.90
N SER A 303 11.61 38.64 20.21
CA SER A 303 11.42 40.01 19.71
C SER A 303 11.63 40.11 18.19
N ASP A 304 12.56 39.34 17.63
CA ASP A 304 12.78 39.25 16.18
C ASP A 304 11.54 38.75 15.43
N CYS A 305 10.62 38.05 16.10
CA CYS A 305 9.34 37.64 15.52
C CYS A 305 8.34 38.81 15.36
N GLY A 306 8.62 39.97 15.95
CA GLY A 306 7.75 41.15 15.98
C GLY A 306 6.89 41.26 17.25
N PRO A 307 6.56 42.47 17.71
CA PRO A 307 5.86 42.70 18.98
C PRO A 307 4.46 42.05 19.03
N GLU A 308 3.79 41.97 17.88
CA GLU A 308 2.49 41.32 17.69
C GLU A 308 2.54 39.77 17.72
N ASN A 309 3.73 39.18 17.51
CA ASN A 309 3.92 37.73 17.45
C ASN A 309 4.63 37.15 18.68
N LYS A 310 5.02 38.00 19.64
CA LYS A 310 5.76 37.63 20.86
C LYS A 310 5.07 36.53 21.67
N SER A 311 3.78 36.70 21.97
CA SER A 311 2.98 35.71 22.71
C SER A 311 2.85 34.38 21.95
N VAL A 312 2.69 34.44 20.62
CA VAL A 312 2.57 33.26 19.77
C VAL A 312 3.88 32.46 19.71
N ALA A 313 5.02 33.13 19.57
CA ALA A 313 6.33 32.50 19.60
C ALA A 313 6.59 31.79 20.94
N GLN A 314 6.22 32.40 22.07
CA GLN A 314 6.30 31.78 23.40
C GLN A 314 5.41 30.54 23.52
N LYS A 315 4.14 30.62 23.07
CA LYS A 315 3.21 29.48 23.06
C LYS A 315 3.74 28.31 22.20
N ILE A 316 4.33 28.58 21.03
CA ILE A 316 4.93 27.54 20.17
C ILE A 316 6.08 26.83 20.89
N LEU A 317 6.99 27.59 21.50
CA LEU A 317 8.13 27.03 22.25
C LEU A 317 7.67 26.18 23.43
N TYR A 318 6.63 26.62 24.15
CA TYR A 318 6.04 25.89 25.27
C TYR A 318 5.36 24.57 24.82
N VAL A 319 4.57 24.59 23.75
CA VAL A 319 3.84 23.42 23.20
C VAL A 319 4.79 22.31 22.69
N LEU A 320 6.04 22.64 22.39
CA LEU A 320 7.09 21.69 22.01
C LEU A 320 7.83 21.09 23.22
N THR A 321 7.34 21.30 24.44
CA THR A 321 7.83 20.69 25.68
C THR A 321 6.76 19.84 26.37
N ASP A 322 7.15 18.83 27.15
CA ASP A 322 6.23 18.01 27.96
C ASP A 322 6.52 18.05 29.49
N GLU A 323 5.57 17.55 30.29
CA GLU A 323 5.65 17.53 31.76
C GLU A 323 6.82 16.73 32.32
N ASN A 324 7.43 15.87 31.49
CA ASN A 324 8.62 15.10 31.84
C ASN A 324 9.92 15.79 31.42
N ASN A 325 9.88 17.08 31.07
CA ASN A 325 11.01 17.86 30.55
C ASN A 325 11.63 17.27 29.27
N THR A 326 10.80 16.69 28.42
CA THR A 326 11.20 16.17 27.11
C THR A 326 10.75 17.09 25.97
N ARG A 327 11.49 17.01 24.86
CA ARG A 327 11.23 17.74 23.62
C ARG A 327 10.22 16.98 22.75
N LEU A 328 9.08 17.61 22.43
CA LEU A 328 8.05 17.02 21.59
C LEU A 328 8.27 17.33 20.10
N LEU A 329 7.93 16.37 19.24
CA LEU A 329 7.99 16.50 17.79
C LEU A 329 6.57 16.72 17.25
N LYS A 330 6.30 17.89 16.65
CA LYS A 330 4.94 18.25 16.16
C LYS A 330 4.93 18.70 14.71
N THR A 331 3.86 18.39 13.98
CA THR A 331 3.66 18.90 12.61
C THR A 331 3.17 20.35 12.62
N LYS A 332 3.32 21.06 11.48
CA LYS A 332 2.68 22.38 11.31
C LYS A 332 1.17 22.32 11.54
N ALA A 333 0.50 21.27 11.04
CA ALA A 333 -0.94 21.10 11.21
C ALA A 333 -1.34 20.94 12.69
N GLU A 334 -0.54 20.23 13.49
CA GLU A 334 -0.74 20.10 14.93
C GLU A 334 -0.46 21.41 15.68
N LEU A 335 0.51 22.21 15.25
CA LEU A 335 0.75 23.53 15.82
C LEU A 335 -0.39 24.51 15.49
N VAL A 336 -0.93 24.45 14.27
CA VAL A 336 -2.11 25.23 13.86
C VAL A 336 -3.36 24.81 14.63
N SER A 337 -3.61 23.51 14.80
CA SER A 337 -4.79 23.02 15.52
C SER A 337 -4.77 23.36 17.00
N ASN A 338 -3.57 23.42 17.60
CA ASN A 338 -3.42 23.74 19.02
C ASN A 338 -3.43 25.25 19.30
N LEU A 339 -3.17 26.10 18.31
CA LEU A 339 -2.99 27.56 18.50
C LEU A 339 -3.93 28.45 17.65
N GLU A 340 -4.74 27.89 16.73
CA GLU A 340 -5.72 28.60 15.87
C GLU A 340 -5.15 29.83 15.10
N LEU A 341 -3.93 29.72 14.58
CA LEU A 341 -3.23 30.82 13.90
C LEU A 341 -3.47 30.84 12.38
N LYS A 342 -3.43 32.03 11.77
CA LYS A 342 -3.31 32.18 10.31
C LYS A 342 -2.00 31.55 9.84
N THR A 343 -2.06 30.73 8.79
CA THR A 343 -0.92 29.96 8.27
C THR A 343 0.29 30.80 7.88
N GLU A 344 0.06 32.04 7.40
CA GLU A 344 1.11 32.96 6.96
C GLU A 344 1.96 33.52 8.12
N ILE A 345 1.34 33.78 9.29
CA ILE A 345 2.04 34.27 10.49
C ILE A 345 2.88 33.15 11.11
N LEU A 346 2.32 31.93 11.14
CA LEU A 346 3.03 30.76 11.68
C LEU A 346 4.28 30.43 10.86
N ASP A 347 4.23 30.55 9.52
CA ASP A 347 5.39 30.32 8.66
C ASP A 347 6.53 31.31 8.93
N LEU A 348 6.20 32.58 9.18
CA LEU A 348 7.19 33.59 9.54
C LEU A 348 7.88 33.26 10.88
N ILE A 349 7.09 32.95 11.91
CA ILE A 349 7.61 32.64 13.25
C ILE A 349 8.45 31.36 13.22
N LEU A 350 7.95 30.28 12.60
CA LEU A 350 8.69 29.02 12.51
C LEU A 350 10.00 29.20 11.73
N ARG A 351 10.01 30.01 10.66
CA ARG A 351 11.23 30.31 9.92
C ARG A 351 12.25 31.08 10.77
N ILE A 352 11.82 32.07 11.56
CA ILE A 352 12.69 32.85 12.45
C ILE A 352 13.26 31.95 13.55
N LEU A 353 12.41 31.16 14.23
CA LEU A 353 12.82 30.23 15.29
C LEU A 353 13.73 29.10 14.80
N VAL A 354 13.54 28.61 13.57
CA VAL A 354 14.47 27.65 12.95
C VAL A 354 15.79 28.33 12.58
N SER A 355 15.75 29.55 12.07
CA SER A 355 16.96 30.30 11.70
C SER A 355 17.80 30.75 12.90
N SER A 356 17.19 30.92 14.07
CA SER A 356 17.87 31.23 15.33
C SER A 356 18.52 30.01 15.99
N GLY A 357 18.13 28.80 15.60
CA GLY A 357 18.61 27.55 16.18
C GLY A 357 17.87 27.10 17.45
N LEU A 358 16.76 27.77 17.80
CA LEU A 358 15.85 27.32 18.87
C LEU A 358 15.00 26.13 18.43
N LEU A 359 14.59 26.10 17.16
CA LEU A 359 13.84 25.00 16.55
C LEU A 359 14.65 24.25 15.51
N LEU A 360 14.41 22.95 15.44
CA LEU A 360 14.89 22.05 14.41
C LEU A 360 13.73 21.67 13.48
N LEU A 361 13.90 21.92 12.18
CA LEU A 361 13.02 21.39 11.14
C LEU A 361 13.46 19.97 10.78
N VAL A 362 12.54 19.01 10.93
CA VAL A 362 12.71 17.62 10.53
C VAL A 362 11.86 17.40 9.28
N PRO A 363 12.47 17.35 8.07
CA PRO A 363 11.73 17.12 6.85
C PRO A 363 11.21 15.68 6.81
N GLU A 364 9.89 15.52 6.76
CA GLU A 364 9.21 14.22 6.83
C GLU A 364 8.13 14.12 5.75
N HIS A 365 7.90 12.90 5.25
CA HIS A 365 6.73 12.60 4.41
C HIS A 365 5.66 11.90 5.25
N PRO A 366 4.40 12.37 5.25
CA PRO A 366 3.81 13.33 4.30
C PRO A 366 3.92 14.81 4.69
N ALA A 367 4.39 15.17 5.89
CA ALA A 367 4.50 16.57 6.33
C ALA A 367 5.69 16.81 7.28
N ASP A 368 6.32 17.97 7.14
CA ASP A 368 7.44 18.41 7.97
C ASP A 368 7.07 18.57 9.46
N ARG A 369 8.03 18.28 10.34
CA ARG A 369 7.89 18.39 11.79
C ARG A 369 8.90 19.36 12.42
N TYR A 370 8.54 19.89 13.57
CA TYR A 370 9.32 20.84 14.35
C TYR A 370 9.56 20.29 15.77
N GLN A 371 10.76 20.48 16.29
CA GLN A 371 11.16 20.12 17.65
C GLN A 371 12.12 21.19 18.20
N LEU A 372 12.20 21.32 19.53
CA LEU A 372 13.25 22.15 20.14
C LEU A 372 14.64 21.60 19.80
N GLY A 373 15.56 22.52 19.50
CA GLY A 373 16.92 22.16 19.10
C GLY A 373 17.72 21.45 20.21
N HIS A 374 17.36 21.65 21.49
CA HIS A 374 18.10 21.09 22.61
C HIS A 374 17.27 20.92 23.90
N ASP A 375 17.54 19.87 24.69
CA ASP A 375 16.86 19.59 25.97
C ASP A 375 17.13 20.66 27.04
N TYR A 376 18.29 21.31 26.93
CA TYR A 376 18.67 22.45 27.79
C TYR A 376 17.63 23.58 27.76
N PHE A 377 16.93 23.75 26.63
CA PHE A 377 15.90 24.77 26.50
C PHE A 377 14.59 24.37 27.19
N VAL A 378 14.32 23.08 27.37
CA VAL A 378 13.03 22.59 27.87
C VAL A 378 12.80 23.02 29.31
N THR A 379 13.78 22.76 30.18
CA THR A 379 13.70 23.15 31.60
C THR A 379 13.60 24.67 31.70
N PHE A 380 14.39 25.42 30.94
CA PHE A 380 14.35 26.88 30.95
C PHE A 380 12.99 27.46 30.53
N ILE A 381 12.45 27.02 29.38
CA ILE A 381 11.14 27.44 28.86
C ILE A 381 10.05 27.13 29.90
N ARG A 382 10.07 25.94 30.51
CA ARG A 382 9.08 25.57 31.52
C ARG A 382 9.20 26.32 32.83
N THR A 383 10.42 26.61 33.28
CA THR A 383 10.64 27.30 34.57
C THR A 383 10.33 28.79 34.47
N GLN A 384 10.64 29.43 33.34
CA GLN A 384 10.45 30.87 33.17
C GLN A 384 9.05 31.23 32.65
N GLN A 385 8.49 30.41 31.75
CA GLN A 385 7.23 30.73 31.05
C GLN A 385 6.05 29.86 31.54
N GLY A 386 6.30 28.80 32.30
CA GLY A 386 5.29 27.80 32.63
C GLY A 386 4.13 28.33 33.46
N ALA A 387 4.37 29.04 34.56
CA ALA A 387 3.28 29.42 35.48
C ALA A 387 2.31 30.44 34.85
N GLU A 388 2.81 31.49 34.20
CA GLU A 388 2.00 32.55 33.61
C GLU A 388 1.26 32.06 32.35
N LEU A 389 1.94 31.35 31.43
CA LEU A 389 1.30 30.77 30.25
C LEU A 389 0.38 29.58 30.56
N LEU A 390 0.64 28.79 31.62
CA LEU A 390 -0.34 27.79 32.08
C LEU A 390 -1.61 28.50 32.52
N THR A 391 -1.48 29.54 33.37
CA THR A 391 -2.66 30.28 33.81
C THR A 391 -3.36 30.98 32.67
N GLU A 392 -2.64 31.50 31.67
CA GLU A 392 -3.24 32.13 30.48
C GLU A 392 -3.88 31.08 29.55
N LEU A 393 -3.27 29.92 29.32
CA LEU A 393 -3.84 28.83 28.51
C LEU A 393 -5.02 28.14 29.21
N GLU A 394 -4.98 28.02 30.54
CA GLU A 394 -6.08 27.53 31.36
C GLU A 394 -7.20 28.56 31.42
N GLN A 395 -6.89 29.85 31.58
CA GLN A 395 -7.87 30.94 31.49
C GLN A 395 -8.45 31.07 30.07
N GLU A 396 -7.68 30.87 28.99
CA GLU A 396 -8.21 30.83 27.62
C GLU A 396 -9.10 29.61 27.42
N ARG A 397 -8.75 28.44 28.00
CA ARG A 397 -9.59 27.24 27.97
C ARG A 397 -10.87 27.41 28.78
N GLU A 398 -10.77 28.04 29.96
CA GLU A 398 -11.91 28.34 30.81
C GLU A 398 -12.76 29.46 30.23
N GLN A 399 -12.18 30.53 29.69
CA GLN A 399 -12.87 31.58 28.94
C GLN A 399 -13.51 31.01 27.68
N ARG A 400 -12.90 30.06 26.96
CA ARG A 400 -13.57 29.38 25.85
C ARG A 400 -14.78 28.59 26.32
N LYS A 401 -14.66 27.85 27.43
CA LYS A 401 -15.81 27.18 28.06
C LYS A 401 -16.86 28.19 28.52
N LEU A 402 -16.45 29.32 29.08
CA LEU A 402 -17.34 30.38 29.56
C LEU A 402 -17.97 31.16 28.42
N ILE A 403 -17.27 31.38 27.30
CA ILE A 403 -17.74 31.99 26.05
C ILE A 403 -18.67 31.02 25.36
N GLU A 404 -18.42 29.72 25.39
CA GLU A 404 -19.32 28.69 24.87
C GLU A 404 -20.60 28.60 25.70
N VAL A 405 -20.49 28.70 27.03
CA VAL A 405 -21.63 28.76 27.96
C VAL A 405 -22.38 30.09 27.87
N ASN A 406 -21.69 31.24 27.80
CA ASN A 406 -22.30 32.56 27.61
C ASN A 406 -22.90 32.70 26.22
N ARG A 407 -22.28 32.13 25.19
CA ARG A 407 -22.86 32.00 23.84
C ARG A 407 -24.17 31.23 23.93
N ASN A 408 -24.21 30.11 24.67
CA ASN A 408 -25.45 29.37 24.90
C ASN A 408 -26.49 30.12 25.75
N GLN A 409 -26.08 31.00 26.66
CA GLN A 409 -26.99 31.86 27.45
C GLN A 409 -27.48 33.10 26.68
N ILE A 410 -26.63 33.71 25.86
CA ILE A 410 -26.97 34.81 24.94
C ILE A 410 -27.90 34.28 23.84
N TYR A 411 -27.72 33.03 23.36
CA TYR A 411 -28.69 32.34 22.49
C TYR A 411 -30.07 32.19 23.15
N ARG A 412 -30.13 31.95 24.47
CA ARG A 412 -31.40 31.89 25.21
C ARG A 412 -32.04 33.27 25.42
N ARG A 413 -31.25 34.33 25.57
CA ARG A 413 -31.76 35.71 25.81
C ARG A 413 -32.09 36.49 24.53
N ALA A 414 -31.38 36.25 23.44
CA ALA A 414 -31.66 36.86 22.14
C ALA A 414 -32.95 36.34 21.47
N LEU A 415 -33.57 35.29 22.04
CA LEU A 415 -34.83 34.71 21.59
C LEU A 415 -36.07 35.53 22.04
N LEU A 416 -35.90 36.58 22.85
CA LEU A 416 -37.01 37.29 23.52
C LEU A 416 -37.11 38.82 23.27
N SER A 417 -36.32 39.44 22.39
CA SER A 417 -36.56 40.86 22.01
C SER A 417 -36.43 41.12 20.51
N SER A 418 -37.50 41.67 19.94
CA SER A 418 -38.01 41.34 18.60
C SER A 418 -37.63 42.30 17.46
N THR A 419 -36.72 43.27 17.62
CA THR A 419 -36.65 44.37 16.64
C THR A 419 -35.28 44.74 16.04
N VAL A 420 -34.14 44.21 16.50
CA VAL A 420 -32.81 44.60 15.93
C VAL A 420 -32.06 43.43 15.28
N ALA A 421 -32.59 42.20 15.37
CA ALA A 421 -31.87 40.98 15.02
C ALA A 421 -31.85 40.62 13.50
N ILE A 422 -32.72 41.22 12.68
CA ILE A 422 -33.01 40.70 11.33
C ILE A 422 -31.88 40.97 10.31
N ILE A 423 -31.09 42.04 10.48
CA ILE A 423 -30.07 42.45 9.49
C ILE A 423 -28.68 41.87 9.82
N SER A 424 -28.41 41.55 11.09
CA SER A 424 -27.14 40.95 11.55
C SER A 424 -27.16 39.42 11.59
N LEU A 425 -28.34 38.78 11.70
CA LEU A 425 -28.46 37.31 11.63
C LEU A 425 -28.19 36.74 10.24
N SER A 426 -28.47 37.46 9.16
CA SER A 426 -28.26 36.93 7.80
C SER A 426 -26.77 36.72 7.49
N VAL A 427 -25.89 37.62 7.94
CA VAL A 427 -24.45 37.56 7.69
C VAL A 427 -23.74 36.58 8.64
N LEU A 428 -24.11 36.56 9.94
CA LEU A 428 -23.54 35.63 10.91
C LEU A 428 -24.06 34.19 10.75
N ALA A 429 -25.34 34.02 10.40
CA ALA A 429 -25.88 32.69 10.07
C ALA A 429 -25.20 32.18 8.80
N SER A 430 -24.97 33.02 7.79
CA SER A 430 -24.25 32.60 6.58
C SER A 430 -22.82 32.14 6.89
N PHE A 431 -22.06 32.89 7.69
CA PHE A 431 -20.67 32.53 7.98
C PHE A 431 -20.53 31.28 8.86
N THR A 432 -21.40 31.10 9.86
CA THR A 432 -21.44 29.90 10.72
C THR A 432 -22.01 28.68 10.00
N PHE A 433 -22.97 28.89 9.10
CA PHE A 433 -23.49 27.88 8.20
C PHE A 433 -22.42 27.42 7.21
N PHE A 434 -21.67 28.34 6.59
CA PHE A 434 -20.58 27.99 5.67
C PHE A 434 -19.42 27.25 6.34
N SER A 435 -19.03 27.61 7.56
CA SER A 435 -17.97 26.88 8.29
C SER A 435 -18.44 25.49 8.74
N PHE A 436 -19.69 25.36 9.17
CA PHE A 436 -20.33 24.08 9.49
C PHE A 436 -20.41 23.16 8.26
N LEU A 437 -20.80 23.71 7.10
CA LEU A 437 -20.81 22.99 5.83
C LEU A 437 -19.40 22.53 5.41
N ARG A 438 -18.37 23.35 5.62
CA ARG A 438 -16.97 22.97 5.31
C ARG A 438 -16.44 21.84 6.20
N ALA A 439 -16.71 21.88 7.51
CA ALA A 439 -16.30 20.82 8.42
C ALA A 439 -16.96 19.48 8.06
N LYS A 440 -18.27 19.49 7.76
CA LYS A 440 -19.00 18.30 7.31
C LYS A 440 -18.49 17.77 5.97
N ASN A 441 -18.14 18.66 5.04
CA ASN A 441 -17.56 18.28 3.76
C ASN A 441 -16.18 17.59 3.92
N ASN A 442 -15.32 18.10 4.79
CA ASN A 442 -14.00 17.51 5.05
C ASN A 442 -14.09 16.15 5.76
N GLU A 443 -15.07 15.96 6.65
CA GLU A 443 -15.36 14.67 7.29
C GLU A 443 -15.73 13.60 6.24
N ILE A 444 -16.62 13.94 5.31
CA ILE A 444 -17.02 13.04 4.21
C ILE A 444 -15.81 12.69 3.33
N ILE A 445 -14.95 13.66 3.00
CA ILE A 445 -13.73 13.43 2.20
C ILE A 445 -12.75 12.51 2.93
N ALA A 446 -12.56 12.68 4.24
CA ALA A 446 -11.67 11.84 5.03
C ALA A 446 -12.16 10.38 5.07
N LEU A 447 -13.45 10.17 5.29
CA LEU A 447 -14.07 8.84 5.26
C LEU A 447 -13.99 8.21 3.86
N THR A 448 -14.24 9.00 2.82
CA THR A 448 -14.13 8.55 1.42
C THR A 448 -12.70 8.08 1.11
N LYS A 449 -11.68 8.87 1.47
CA LYS A 449 -10.27 8.49 1.29
C LYS A 449 -9.86 7.29 2.14
N SER A 450 -10.38 7.19 3.37
CA SER A 450 -10.15 6.03 4.23
C SER A 450 -10.67 4.75 3.57
N SER A 451 -11.89 4.80 3.03
CA SER A 451 -12.47 3.69 2.26
C SER A 451 -11.60 3.31 1.06
N GLU A 452 -11.14 4.28 0.25
CA GLU A 452 -10.25 4.02 -0.89
C GLU A 452 -8.93 3.34 -0.49
N VAL A 453 -8.31 3.82 0.60
CA VAL A 453 -7.07 3.23 1.15
C VAL A 453 -7.32 1.81 1.61
N LEU A 454 -8.39 1.58 2.38
CA LEU A 454 -8.76 0.23 2.84
C LEU A 454 -9.10 -0.70 1.67
N TYR A 455 -9.76 -0.18 0.62
CA TYR A 455 -10.10 -0.93 -0.58
C TYR A 455 -8.84 -1.42 -1.30
N SER A 456 -7.80 -0.58 -1.36
CA SER A 456 -6.50 -0.95 -1.94
C SER A 456 -5.73 -1.96 -1.10
N ALA A 457 -5.86 -1.91 0.24
CA ALA A 457 -5.14 -2.78 1.16
C ALA A 457 -5.80 -4.17 1.32
N ASN A 458 -7.14 -4.25 1.30
CA ASN A 458 -7.86 -5.50 1.57
C ASN A 458 -9.21 -5.61 0.82
N ARG A 459 -9.13 -5.71 -0.51
CA ARG A 459 -10.25 -5.66 -1.49
C ARG A 459 -11.43 -6.61 -1.23
N LYS A 460 -11.27 -7.68 -0.44
CA LYS A 460 -12.34 -8.67 -0.18
C LYS A 460 -12.98 -8.56 1.19
N SER A 461 -12.47 -7.69 2.04
CA SER A 461 -12.99 -7.49 3.40
C SER A 461 -14.15 -6.50 3.42
N LEU A 462 -14.96 -6.51 4.48
CA LEU A 462 -16.06 -5.56 4.69
C LEU A 462 -15.57 -4.16 5.10
N ALA A 463 -14.32 -4.00 5.51
CA ALA A 463 -13.80 -2.74 6.05
C ALA A 463 -13.91 -1.53 5.08
N PRO A 464 -13.61 -1.65 3.78
CA PRO A 464 -13.79 -0.56 2.83
C PRO A 464 -15.25 -0.17 2.67
N LEU A 465 -16.17 -1.15 2.69
CA LEU A 465 -17.61 -0.93 2.58
C LEU A 465 -18.17 -0.23 3.82
N ILE A 466 -17.71 -0.56 5.02
CA ILE A 466 -18.15 0.11 6.26
C ILE A 466 -17.74 1.59 6.25
N GLU A 467 -16.50 1.92 5.86
CA GLU A 467 -16.08 3.32 5.72
C GLU A 467 -16.84 4.05 4.61
N ALA A 468 -17.13 3.36 3.50
CA ALA A 468 -17.93 3.93 2.42
C ALA A 468 -19.37 4.21 2.87
N LEU A 469 -19.99 3.30 3.62
CA LEU A 469 -21.33 3.47 4.20
C LEU A 469 -21.36 4.63 5.20
N ARG A 470 -20.32 4.81 6.02
CA ARG A 470 -20.17 5.99 6.87
C ARG A 470 -20.12 7.27 6.04
N ALA A 471 -19.31 7.29 4.99
CA ALA A 471 -19.19 8.45 4.10
C ALA A 471 -20.54 8.77 3.43
N GLY A 472 -21.22 7.75 2.88
CA GLY A 472 -22.52 7.87 2.24
C GLY A 472 -23.62 8.34 3.20
N ARG A 473 -23.64 7.85 4.43
CA ARG A 473 -24.63 8.31 5.44
C ARG A 473 -24.37 9.74 5.88
N ARG A 474 -23.11 10.14 6.06
CA ARG A 474 -22.72 11.53 6.35
C ARG A 474 -23.07 12.46 5.20
N LEU A 475 -22.95 11.97 3.96
CA LEU A 475 -23.40 12.67 2.76
C LEU A 475 -24.93 12.84 2.71
N LYS A 476 -25.71 11.80 3.06
CA LYS A 476 -27.20 11.86 3.08
C LYS A 476 -27.75 12.86 4.10
N SER A 477 -27.08 12.98 5.24
CA SER A 477 -27.45 13.90 6.34
C SER A 477 -26.93 15.34 6.17
N ALA A 478 -26.17 15.63 5.11
CA ALA A 478 -25.57 16.93 4.90
C ALA A 478 -26.45 17.85 4.01
N ILE A 479 -26.63 19.09 4.45
CA ILE A 479 -27.58 20.06 3.87
C ILE A 479 -27.05 20.71 2.57
N ALA A 480 -25.73 20.91 2.44
CA ALA A 480 -25.12 21.45 1.22
C ALA A 480 -23.67 20.95 1.06
N VAL A 481 -23.49 19.93 0.23
CA VAL A 481 -22.19 19.33 -0.09
C VAL A 481 -21.85 19.65 -1.54
N GLY A 482 -20.59 19.98 -1.81
CA GLY A 482 -20.15 20.29 -3.17
C GLY A 482 -20.36 19.10 -4.12
N ASN A 483 -20.80 19.37 -5.35
CA ASN A 483 -21.08 18.33 -6.36
C ASN A 483 -19.90 17.37 -6.59
N ASN A 484 -18.67 17.87 -6.45
CA ASN A 484 -17.46 17.05 -6.55
C ASN A 484 -17.35 16.02 -5.41
N THR A 485 -17.54 16.44 -4.15
CA THR A 485 -17.51 15.51 -3.01
C THR A 485 -18.65 14.51 -3.10
N ARG A 486 -19.85 14.96 -3.47
CA ARG A 486 -21.01 14.09 -3.65
C ARG A 486 -20.74 13.01 -4.70
N SER A 487 -20.19 13.38 -5.85
CA SER A 487 -19.86 12.45 -6.94
C SER A 487 -18.74 11.48 -6.55
N GLN A 488 -17.69 11.97 -5.88
CA GLN A 488 -16.58 11.14 -5.40
C GLN A 488 -17.03 10.11 -4.35
N THR A 489 -17.79 10.54 -3.35
CA THR A 489 -18.32 9.64 -2.32
C THR A 489 -19.28 8.61 -2.90
N LEU A 490 -20.10 8.98 -3.88
CA LEU A 490 -20.98 8.04 -4.58
C LEU A 490 -20.19 7.03 -5.41
N ALA A 491 -19.15 7.46 -6.12
CA ALA A 491 -18.28 6.56 -6.88
C ALA A 491 -17.53 5.56 -5.98
N VAL A 492 -17.02 6.01 -4.83
CA VAL A 492 -16.34 5.14 -3.86
C VAL A 492 -17.31 4.19 -3.17
N LEU A 493 -18.53 4.66 -2.84
CA LEU A 493 -19.59 3.80 -2.30
C LEU A 493 -20.02 2.74 -3.31
N GLN A 494 -20.20 3.10 -4.59
CA GLN A 494 -20.45 2.16 -5.67
C GLN A 494 -19.35 1.12 -5.77
N GLN A 495 -18.09 1.55 -5.82
CA GLN A 495 -16.93 0.66 -5.93
C GLN A 495 -16.80 -0.29 -4.74
N ALA A 496 -17.14 0.17 -3.53
CA ALA A 496 -17.12 -0.65 -2.33
C ALA A 496 -18.29 -1.65 -2.31
N VAL A 497 -19.49 -1.23 -2.70
CA VAL A 497 -20.69 -2.10 -2.77
C VAL A 497 -20.51 -3.19 -3.83
N ASP A 498 -20.03 -2.85 -5.02
CA ASP A 498 -19.86 -3.81 -6.13
C ASP A 498 -18.60 -4.71 -5.96
N GLY A 499 -17.68 -4.34 -5.07
CA GLY A 499 -16.40 -5.04 -4.90
C GLY A 499 -16.37 -6.10 -3.80
N VAL A 500 -17.31 -6.05 -2.85
CA VAL A 500 -17.35 -6.99 -1.73
C VAL A 500 -17.94 -8.31 -2.21
N ARG A 501 -17.37 -9.44 -1.77
CA ARG A 501 -17.91 -10.79 -1.99
C ARG A 501 -18.18 -11.54 -0.68
N GLU A 502 -17.64 -11.01 0.42
CA GLU A 502 -17.72 -11.58 1.77
C GLU A 502 -18.89 -10.92 2.51
N ARG A 503 -19.87 -11.72 2.95
CA ARG A 503 -21.06 -11.25 3.67
C ARG A 503 -20.78 -11.05 5.15
N ASN A 504 -19.99 -11.93 5.76
CA ASN A 504 -19.64 -11.86 7.18
C ASN A 504 -18.33 -12.62 7.46
N ARG A 505 -17.63 -12.21 8.53
CA ARG A 505 -16.38 -12.81 9.01
C ARG A 505 -16.55 -13.18 10.49
N LEU A 506 -16.42 -14.46 10.79
CA LEU A 506 -16.53 -14.98 12.16
C LEU A 506 -15.12 -15.16 12.72
N GLU A 507 -14.81 -14.45 13.81
CA GLU A 507 -13.52 -14.46 14.50
C GLU A 507 -13.73 -14.86 15.97
N GLY A 508 -12.84 -15.69 16.52
CA GLY A 508 -12.89 -16.08 17.93
C GLY A 508 -12.10 -17.34 18.30
N HIS A 509 -11.68 -18.15 17.32
CA HIS A 509 -10.78 -19.27 17.57
C HIS A 509 -9.32 -18.81 17.75
N ASN A 510 -8.58 -19.49 18.62
CA ASN A 510 -7.19 -19.15 18.96
C ASN A 510 -6.17 -19.98 18.15
N SER A 511 -6.64 -20.77 17.20
CA SER A 511 -5.83 -21.58 16.30
C SER A 511 -6.59 -21.81 14.99
N TRP A 512 -5.98 -22.55 14.06
CA TRP A 512 -6.59 -22.81 12.76
C TRP A 512 -7.77 -23.76 12.84
N LEU A 513 -8.71 -23.56 11.93
CA LEU A 513 -9.92 -24.37 11.81
C LEU A 513 -9.65 -25.59 10.95
N ASN A 514 -10.26 -26.72 11.31
CA ASN A 514 -10.16 -27.97 10.56
C ASN A 514 -11.47 -28.36 9.85
N SER A 515 -12.63 -27.99 10.42
CA SER A 515 -13.93 -28.42 9.88
C SER A 515 -15.03 -27.43 10.21
N ILE A 516 -16.02 -27.36 9.32
CA ILE A 516 -17.25 -26.58 9.48
C ILE A 516 -18.48 -27.42 9.12
N SER A 517 -19.62 -27.10 9.74
CA SER A 517 -20.92 -27.71 9.40
C SER A 517 -22.02 -26.70 9.64
N PHE A 518 -22.98 -26.60 8.71
CA PHE A 518 -24.24 -25.89 8.92
C PHE A 518 -25.25 -26.76 9.67
N SER A 519 -26.14 -26.13 10.43
CA SER A 519 -27.39 -26.75 10.86
C SER A 519 -28.37 -26.84 9.69
N LEU A 520 -29.33 -27.76 9.78
CA LEU A 520 -30.28 -28.03 8.68
C LEU A 520 -31.20 -26.84 8.36
N ASP A 521 -31.46 -25.99 9.35
CA ASP A 521 -32.22 -24.75 9.20
C ASP A 521 -31.40 -23.60 8.60
N GLY A 522 -30.08 -23.78 8.42
CA GLY A 522 -29.17 -22.76 7.91
C GLY A 522 -28.94 -21.59 8.87
N GLN A 523 -29.45 -21.64 10.10
CA GLN A 523 -29.36 -20.54 11.07
C GLN A 523 -28.15 -20.63 12.00
N ARG A 524 -27.52 -21.81 12.10
CA ARG A 524 -26.35 -22.04 12.95
C ARG A 524 -25.19 -22.64 12.19
N LEU A 525 -23.98 -22.31 12.63
CA LEU A 525 -22.73 -22.88 12.12
C LEU A 525 -21.91 -23.45 13.27
N ALA A 526 -21.34 -24.63 13.09
CA ALA A 526 -20.40 -25.24 14.02
C ALA A 526 -19.01 -25.24 13.41
N THR A 527 -18.01 -24.87 14.21
CA THR A 527 -16.63 -24.74 13.77
C THR A 527 -15.71 -25.52 14.71
N GLY A 528 -14.92 -26.44 14.16
CA GLY A 528 -13.94 -27.24 14.89
C GLY A 528 -12.52 -26.74 14.66
N SER A 529 -11.77 -26.54 15.74
CA SER A 529 -10.44 -25.91 15.70
C SER A 529 -9.33 -26.78 16.30
N ALA A 530 -8.09 -26.48 15.89
CA ALA A 530 -6.89 -27.06 16.48
C ALA A 530 -6.61 -26.56 17.91
N ASP A 531 -7.33 -25.55 18.40
CA ASP A 531 -7.31 -25.15 19.81
C ASP A 531 -8.04 -26.14 20.74
N GLY A 532 -8.65 -27.20 20.19
CA GLY A 532 -9.37 -28.23 20.93
C GLY A 532 -10.80 -27.86 21.30
N THR A 533 -11.29 -26.73 20.79
CA THR A 533 -12.64 -26.22 21.04
C THR A 533 -13.53 -26.36 19.82
N VAL A 534 -14.83 -26.38 20.07
CA VAL A 534 -15.85 -26.21 19.03
C VAL A 534 -16.68 -24.98 19.36
N LYS A 535 -16.87 -24.09 18.39
CA LYS A 535 -17.73 -22.92 18.55
C LYS A 535 -18.99 -23.07 17.72
N LEU A 536 -20.09 -22.59 18.29
CA LEU A 536 -21.38 -22.47 17.64
C LEU A 536 -21.65 -21.00 17.37
N TRP A 537 -22.05 -20.71 16.15
CA TRP A 537 -22.34 -19.37 15.67
C TRP A 537 -23.79 -19.30 15.25
N ASN A 538 -24.44 -18.20 15.55
CA ASN A 538 -25.69 -17.82 14.91
C ASN A 538 -25.31 -17.16 13.58
N LEU A 539 -25.96 -17.52 12.47
CA LEU A 539 -25.63 -17.00 11.14
C LEU A 539 -26.39 -15.71 10.80
N GLU A 540 -27.56 -15.50 11.42
CA GLU A 540 -28.31 -14.25 11.32
C GLU A 540 -27.59 -13.14 12.08
N THR A 541 -27.04 -13.46 13.26
CA THR A 541 -26.30 -12.48 14.06
C THR A 541 -24.78 -12.56 13.86
N GLY A 542 -24.19 -13.69 13.50
CA GLY A 542 -22.73 -13.84 13.52
C GLY A 542 -22.12 -13.84 14.93
N GLU A 543 -22.94 -13.86 15.98
CA GLU A 543 -22.47 -13.99 17.36
C GLU A 543 -22.14 -15.45 17.70
N GLU A 544 -21.16 -15.62 18.57
CA GLU A 544 -20.89 -16.92 19.18
C GLU A 544 -22.01 -17.25 20.16
N ILE A 545 -22.78 -18.30 19.84
CA ILE A 545 -23.80 -18.86 20.74
C ILE A 545 -23.12 -19.51 21.94
N ARG A 546 -22.06 -20.29 21.68
CA ARG A 546 -21.37 -21.07 22.71
C ARG A 546 -20.01 -21.62 22.25
N THR A 547 -19.07 -21.74 23.20
CA THR A 547 -17.87 -22.58 23.07
C THR A 547 -18.08 -23.90 23.82
N LEU A 548 -17.89 -25.03 23.14
CA LEU A 548 -17.88 -26.37 23.70
C LEU A 548 -16.43 -26.78 24.05
N LEU A 549 -16.20 -27.07 25.32
CA LEU A 549 -14.88 -27.42 25.88
C LEU A 549 -14.89 -28.88 26.35
N GLY A 550 -13.90 -29.68 25.95
CA GLY A 550 -13.74 -31.04 26.49
C GLY A 550 -12.83 -31.98 25.70
N HIS A 551 -12.48 -31.68 24.46
CA HIS A 551 -11.44 -32.42 23.74
C HIS A 551 -10.04 -32.05 24.24
N LYS A 552 -9.15 -33.05 24.28
CA LYS A 552 -7.74 -32.88 24.71
C LYS A 552 -6.78 -32.70 23.54
N GLY A 553 -7.28 -32.86 22.33
CA GLY A 553 -6.54 -32.71 21.07
C GLY A 553 -7.32 -31.85 20.08
N LYS A 554 -6.75 -31.69 18.88
CA LYS A 554 -7.34 -30.90 17.79
C LYS A 554 -8.68 -31.50 17.38
N VAL A 555 -9.71 -30.68 17.24
CA VAL A 555 -10.98 -31.13 16.66
C VAL A 555 -10.83 -31.13 15.14
N ASN A 556 -10.86 -32.31 14.53
CA ASN A 556 -10.63 -32.51 13.10
C ASN A 556 -11.94 -32.48 12.28
N SER A 557 -13.07 -32.88 12.88
CA SER A 557 -14.36 -32.98 12.20
C SER A 557 -15.50 -32.55 13.13
N VAL A 558 -16.47 -31.79 12.60
CA VAL A 558 -17.70 -31.36 13.30
C VAL A 558 -18.90 -31.58 12.38
N ILE A 559 -19.98 -32.19 12.89
CA ILE A 559 -21.22 -32.42 12.14
C ILE A 559 -22.44 -32.23 13.05
N PHE A 560 -23.43 -31.48 12.57
CA PHE A 560 -24.74 -31.37 13.22
C PHE A 560 -25.60 -32.61 13.01
N SER A 561 -26.41 -32.97 14.00
CA SER A 561 -27.56 -33.86 13.80
C SER A 561 -28.64 -33.14 12.99
N ARG A 562 -29.44 -33.87 12.22
CA ARG A 562 -30.53 -33.35 11.37
C ARG A 562 -31.51 -32.46 12.12
N TYR A 563 -31.86 -32.81 13.36
CA TYR A 563 -32.76 -31.98 14.19
C TYR A 563 -32.08 -30.79 14.88
N GLY A 564 -30.78 -30.57 14.68
CA GLY A 564 -30.04 -29.42 15.23
C GLY A 564 -29.92 -29.35 16.76
N LYS A 565 -30.34 -30.40 17.48
CA LYS A 565 -30.27 -30.49 18.96
C LYS A 565 -28.96 -31.04 19.48
N THR A 566 -28.26 -31.83 18.66
CA THR A 566 -26.97 -32.43 19.03
C THR A 566 -25.89 -32.18 17.98
N LEU A 567 -24.64 -32.21 18.42
CA LEU A 567 -23.46 -32.07 17.56
C LEU A 567 -22.49 -33.21 17.86
N ASN A 568 -21.90 -33.79 16.82
CA ASN A 568 -20.86 -34.81 16.95
C ASN A 568 -19.51 -34.24 16.51
N THR A 569 -18.46 -34.56 17.26
CA THR A 569 -17.13 -34.00 17.07
C THR A 569 -16.07 -35.09 17.11
N GLY A 570 -15.13 -35.05 16.18
CA GLY A 570 -14.03 -36.01 16.07
C GLY A 570 -12.69 -35.33 16.28
N SER A 571 -11.85 -35.92 17.12
CA SER A 571 -10.62 -35.28 17.59
C SER A 571 -9.38 -36.16 17.41
N ALA A 572 -8.23 -35.49 17.35
CA ALA A 572 -6.91 -36.10 17.42
C ALA A 572 -6.63 -36.78 18.77
N ASP A 573 -7.45 -36.55 19.80
CA ASP A 573 -7.41 -37.35 21.04
C ASP A 573 -7.96 -38.78 20.87
N GLY A 574 -8.36 -39.14 19.65
CA GLY A 574 -8.88 -40.44 19.28
C GLY A 574 -10.36 -40.60 19.57
N THR A 575 -11.04 -39.65 20.21
CA THR A 575 -12.44 -39.79 20.67
C THR A 575 -13.45 -39.09 19.77
N VAL A 576 -14.64 -39.68 19.68
CA VAL A 576 -15.84 -38.98 19.18
C VAL A 576 -16.62 -38.47 20.39
N LYS A 577 -17.00 -37.20 20.44
CA LYS A 577 -17.89 -36.67 21.47
C LYS A 577 -19.21 -36.23 20.88
N ARG A 578 -20.27 -36.44 21.64
CA ARG A 578 -21.62 -35.96 21.34
C ARG A 578 -22.02 -34.89 22.34
N TRP A 579 -22.53 -33.76 21.84
CA TRP A 579 -22.85 -32.57 22.63
C TRP A 579 -24.33 -32.27 22.58
N ASN A 580 -24.86 -31.78 23.70
CA ASN A 580 -26.18 -31.16 23.76
C ASN A 580 -26.03 -29.68 23.43
N LEU A 581 -26.74 -29.18 22.42
CA LEU A 581 -26.59 -27.80 21.97
C LEU A 581 -27.43 -26.80 22.77
N GLU A 582 -28.43 -27.26 23.52
CA GLU A 582 -29.20 -26.41 24.43
C GLU A 582 -28.40 -26.11 25.70
N THR A 583 -27.78 -27.13 26.29
CA THR A 583 -27.01 -26.97 27.55
C THR A 583 -25.53 -26.67 27.31
N GLY A 584 -24.98 -27.08 26.17
CA GLY A 584 -23.54 -27.05 25.89
C GLY A 584 -22.73 -28.14 26.57
N GLU A 585 -23.40 -29.06 27.26
CA GLU A 585 -22.75 -30.14 27.99
C GLU A 585 -22.45 -31.32 27.06
N GLU A 586 -21.37 -32.03 27.38
CA GLU A 586 -21.04 -33.30 26.77
C GLU A 586 -22.10 -34.34 27.18
N ILE A 587 -22.82 -34.90 26.20
CA ILE A 587 -23.75 -36.01 26.44
C ILE A 587 -22.94 -37.29 26.69
N ARG A 588 -21.95 -37.55 25.83
CA ARG A 588 -21.14 -38.77 25.91
C ARG A 588 -19.83 -38.66 25.11
N THR A 589 -18.76 -39.24 25.67
CA THR A 589 -17.55 -39.62 24.93
C THR A 589 -17.71 -41.05 24.41
N LEU A 590 -17.59 -41.23 23.10
CA LEU A 590 -17.63 -42.54 22.44
C LEU A 590 -16.21 -43.08 22.29
N LEU A 591 -16.02 -44.39 22.54
CA LEU A 591 -14.70 -45.02 22.67
C LEU A 591 -13.89 -44.96 21.37
N GLY A 592 -12.71 -44.38 21.54
CA GLY A 592 -11.91 -43.81 20.49
C GLY A 592 -11.03 -44.79 19.71
N HIS A 593 -10.70 -44.43 18.49
CA HIS A 593 -9.70 -45.14 17.69
C HIS A 593 -8.33 -45.13 18.40
N LYS A 594 -7.42 -46.02 18.01
CA LYS A 594 -6.04 -46.02 18.58
C LYS A 594 -5.22 -44.82 18.10
N ALA A 595 -5.68 -44.15 17.06
CA ALA A 595 -5.04 -43.01 16.42
C ALA A 595 -6.09 -41.91 16.15
N ASP A 596 -5.63 -40.77 15.65
CA ASP A 596 -6.44 -39.59 15.36
C ASP A 596 -7.69 -39.93 14.55
N ILE A 597 -8.85 -39.40 14.98
CA ILE A 597 -10.05 -39.39 14.15
C ILE A 597 -9.91 -38.25 13.15
N THR A 598 -9.96 -38.57 11.86
CA THR A 598 -9.77 -37.61 10.78
C THR A 598 -11.09 -37.09 10.24
N SER A 599 -12.13 -37.92 10.23
CA SER A 599 -13.45 -37.57 9.69
C SER A 599 -14.55 -38.36 10.39
N ILE A 600 -15.73 -37.74 10.48
CA ILE A 600 -16.96 -38.35 10.99
C ILE A 600 -18.06 -38.13 9.94
N GLY A 601 -19.02 -39.03 9.87
CA GLY A 601 -20.29 -38.83 9.17
C GLY A 601 -21.47 -39.20 10.07
N PHE A 602 -22.64 -38.67 9.73
CA PHE A 602 -23.89 -39.00 10.41
C PHE A 602 -24.91 -39.43 9.36
N SER A 603 -25.71 -40.45 9.67
CA SER A 603 -26.74 -40.90 8.74
C SER A 603 -27.87 -39.86 8.64
N PRO A 604 -28.55 -39.77 7.49
CA PRO A 604 -29.67 -38.83 7.30
C PRO A 604 -30.84 -39.02 8.27
N ASP A 605 -30.98 -40.18 8.91
CA ASP A 605 -32.02 -40.48 9.91
C ASP A 605 -31.62 -40.19 11.35
N ASP A 606 -30.40 -39.69 11.60
CA ASP A 606 -29.80 -39.42 12.91
C ASP A 606 -29.57 -40.66 13.82
N GLU A 607 -29.67 -41.88 13.27
CA GLU A 607 -29.55 -43.12 14.04
C GLU A 607 -28.14 -43.75 14.01
N LEU A 608 -27.30 -43.41 13.03
CA LEU A 608 -25.97 -43.98 12.85
C LEU A 608 -24.88 -42.89 12.78
N ILE A 609 -23.75 -43.18 13.42
CA ILE A 609 -22.52 -42.39 13.36
C ILE A 609 -21.46 -43.24 12.67
N VAL A 610 -20.72 -42.68 11.72
CA VAL A 610 -19.51 -43.29 11.18
C VAL A 610 -18.29 -42.49 11.60
N SER A 611 -17.23 -43.16 12.05
CA SER A 611 -15.95 -42.53 12.38
C SER A 611 -14.81 -43.17 11.60
N GLY A 612 -13.90 -42.34 11.08
CA GLY A 612 -12.73 -42.77 10.33
C GLY A 612 -11.47 -42.24 10.99
N SER A 613 -10.45 -43.10 11.04
CA SER A 613 -9.19 -42.77 11.70
C SER A 613 -7.99 -43.00 10.80
N SER A 614 -6.89 -42.32 11.15
CA SER A 614 -5.58 -42.51 10.55
C SER A 614 -5.03 -43.94 10.73
N ASP A 615 -5.62 -44.75 11.63
CA ASP A 615 -5.34 -46.19 11.74
C ASP A 615 -5.87 -47.02 10.55
N GLY A 616 -6.62 -46.39 9.62
CA GLY A 616 -7.18 -47.04 8.44
C GLY A 616 -8.48 -47.79 8.72
N ILE A 617 -9.10 -47.57 9.87
CA ILE A 617 -10.33 -48.26 10.30
C ILE A 617 -11.52 -47.29 10.24
N VAL A 618 -12.60 -47.73 9.60
CA VAL A 618 -13.93 -47.11 9.69
C VAL A 618 -14.76 -47.87 10.73
N ARG A 619 -15.38 -47.16 11.67
CA ARG A 619 -16.33 -47.74 12.64
C ARG A 619 -17.72 -47.17 12.41
N LEU A 620 -18.72 -48.04 12.53
CA LEU A 620 -20.13 -47.67 12.57
C LEU A 620 -20.61 -47.76 14.01
N LEU A 621 -21.33 -46.75 14.48
CA LEU A 621 -21.88 -46.68 15.83
C LEU A 621 -23.38 -46.35 15.76
N ASP A 622 -24.15 -46.84 16.73
CA ASP A 622 -25.54 -46.41 16.92
C ASP A 622 -25.62 -45.01 17.55
N ARG A 623 -26.84 -44.48 17.63
CA ARG A 623 -27.14 -43.19 18.27
C ARG A 623 -26.68 -43.11 19.74
N GLN A 624 -26.66 -44.23 20.44
CA GLN A 624 -26.20 -44.34 21.82
C GLN A 624 -24.66 -44.43 21.91
N GLY A 625 -23.98 -44.62 20.78
CA GLY A 625 -22.54 -44.71 20.65
C GLY A 625 -21.95 -46.11 20.82
N ASN A 626 -22.78 -47.16 20.72
CA ASN A 626 -22.32 -48.54 20.72
C ASN A 626 -21.87 -48.93 19.30
N PRO A 627 -20.77 -49.68 19.15
CA PRO A 627 -20.30 -50.12 17.85
C PRO A 627 -21.28 -51.11 17.21
N ILE A 628 -21.63 -50.88 15.95
CA ILE A 628 -22.48 -51.76 15.13
C ILE A 628 -21.58 -52.55 14.17
N GLY A 629 -21.51 -53.86 14.38
CA GLY A 629 -20.75 -54.76 13.51
C GLY A 629 -19.22 -54.69 13.71
N GLN A 630 -18.48 -55.32 12.79
CA GLN A 630 -17.02 -55.27 12.81
C GLN A 630 -16.50 -53.99 12.15
N PRO A 631 -15.37 -53.42 12.62
CA PRO A 631 -14.74 -52.28 11.97
C PRO A 631 -14.29 -52.63 10.56
N PHE A 632 -14.42 -51.69 9.62
CA PHE A 632 -14.06 -51.89 8.22
C PHE A 632 -12.61 -51.40 7.98
N PRO A 633 -11.64 -52.30 7.71
CA PRO A 633 -10.28 -51.89 7.42
C PRO A 633 -10.11 -51.47 5.96
N ILE A 634 -9.40 -50.37 5.74
CA ILE A 634 -8.83 -50.01 4.44
C ILE A 634 -7.38 -50.51 4.43
N GLN A 635 -7.02 -51.33 3.43
CA GLN A 635 -5.69 -51.93 3.32
C GLN A 635 -4.58 -50.86 3.25
N ASN A 636 -3.81 -50.76 4.33
CA ASN A 636 -2.51 -50.05 4.45
C ASN A 636 -2.50 -48.53 4.19
N ALA A 637 -3.61 -47.81 4.39
CA ALA A 637 -3.60 -46.34 4.37
C ALA A 637 -4.63 -45.75 5.34
N GLY A 638 -4.28 -44.65 6.00
CA GLY A 638 -5.17 -43.93 6.91
C GLY A 638 -6.35 -43.30 6.18
N ILE A 639 -7.50 -43.21 6.85
CA ILE A 639 -8.69 -42.54 6.32
C ILE A 639 -8.51 -41.04 6.46
N THR A 640 -8.89 -40.29 5.43
CA THR A 640 -8.78 -38.83 5.40
C THR A 640 -10.14 -38.15 5.35
N SER A 641 -11.14 -38.76 4.73
CA SER A 641 -12.50 -38.21 4.61
C SER A 641 -13.55 -39.32 4.52
N LEU A 642 -14.72 -39.06 5.09
CA LEU A 642 -15.90 -39.93 5.06
C LEU A 642 -17.14 -39.16 4.64
N SER A 643 -18.09 -39.85 4.00
CA SER A 643 -19.40 -39.29 3.69
C SER A 643 -20.46 -40.39 3.61
N PHE A 644 -21.67 -40.10 4.09
CA PHE A 644 -22.85 -40.94 3.87
C PHE A 644 -23.54 -40.54 2.56
N SER A 645 -24.16 -41.49 1.89
CA SER A 645 -25.11 -41.19 0.83
C SER A 645 -26.35 -40.49 1.39
N PRO A 646 -27.04 -39.65 0.58
CA PRO A 646 -28.25 -38.95 1.01
C PRO A 646 -29.40 -39.86 1.47
N ASP A 647 -29.44 -41.11 1.02
CA ASP A 647 -30.40 -42.14 1.44
C ASP A 647 -29.97 -42.92 2.69
N GLY A 648 -28.75 -42.70 3.19
CA GLY A 648 -28.19 -43.34 4.38
C GLY A 648 -27.76 -44.80 4.19
N LYS A 649 -27.90 -45.37 3.00
CA LYS A 649 -27.62 -46.79 2.74
C LYS A 649 -26.15 -47.10 2.49
N VAL A 650 -25.39 -46.09 2.07
CA VAL A 650 -24.02 -46.23 1.60
C VAL A 650 -23.08 -45.30 2.35
N ILE A 651 -21.90 -45.81 2.67
CA ILE A 651 -20.78 -45.02 3.22
C ILE A 651 -19.65 -45.00 2.20
N VAL A 652 -19.04 -43.84 2.02
CA VAL A 652 -17.82 -43.70 1.22
C VAL A 652 -16.68 -43.23 2.08
N SER A 653 -15.52 -43.86 1.89
CA SER A 653 -14.28 -43.59 2.60
C SER A 653 -13.16 -43.27 1.61
N GLY A 654 -12.45 -42.17 1.85
CA GLY A 654 -11.23 -41.78 1.13
C GLY A 654 -10.01 -42.00 1.98
N SER A 655 -8.91 -42.43 1.36
CA SER A 655 -7.66 -42.73 2.03
C SER A 655 -6.49 -41.87 1.56
N ALA A 656 -5.44 -41.84 2.38
CA ALA A 656 -4.18 -41.15 2.10
C ALA A 656 -3.42 -41.67 0.86
N ASN A 657 -3.79 -42.82 0.29
CA ASN A 657 -3.16 -43.36 -0.93
C ASN A 657 -4.00 -43.14 -2.20
N GLY A 658 -4.98 -42.22 -2.17
CA GLY A 658 -5.79 -41.89 -3.35
C GLY A 658 -6.90 -42.89 -3.67
N ILE A 659 -7.15 -43.87 -2.78
CA ILE A 659 -8.20 -44.86 -2.96
C ILE A 659 -9.49 -44.37 -2.32
N VAL A 660 -10.61 -44.56 -3.02
CA VAL A 660 -11.94 -44.36 -2.47
C VAL A 660 -12.69 -45.69 -2.46
N LYS A 661 -13.38 -46.00 -1.36
CA LYS A 661 -14.16 -47.23 -1.21
C LYS A 661 -15.59 -46.92 -0.80
N LEU A 662 -16.51 -47.66 -1.39
CA LEU A 662 -17.94 -47.63 -1.09
C LEU A 662 -18.31 -48.85 -0.25
N TRP A 663 -19.20 -48.67 0.73
CA TRP A 663 -19.68 -49.71 1.63
C TRP A 663 -21.20 -49.66 1.70
N ASN A 664 -21.87 -50.78 1.43
CA ASN A 664 -23.31 -50.89 1.63
C ASN A 664 -23.58 -51.34 3.07
N ILE A 665 -24.40 -50.57 3.79
CA ILE A 665 -24.71 -50.82 5.20
C ILE A 665 -25.72 -51.97 5.36
N GLU A 666 -26.74 -52.03 4.48
CA GLU A 666 -27.81 -53.03 4.55
C GLU A 666 -27.24 -54.45 4.37
N ASP A 667 -26.41 -54.63 3.34
CA ASP A 667 -25.83 -55.94 3.00
C ASP A 667 -24.50 -56.22 3.72
N LYS A 668 -23.93 -55.23 4.42
CA LYS A 668 -22.59 -55.25 5.04
C LYS A 668 -21.46 -55.64 4.06
N THR A 669 -21.66 -55.42 2.76
CA THR A 669 -20.70 -55.78 1.72
C THR A 669 -19.77 -54.61 1.38
N ILE A 670 -18.50 -54.93 1.10
CA ILE A 670 -17.56 -53.99 0.50
C ILE A 670 -17.99 -53.75 -0.94
N GLY A 671 -18.37 -52.52 -1.24
CA GLY A 671 -18.72 -52.07 -2.58
C GLY A 671 -17.48 -51.80 -3.45
N LYS A 672 -17.66 -51.02 -4.50
CA LYS A 672 -16.61 -50.74 -5.49
C LYS A 672 -15.47 -49.91 -4.91
N THR A 673 -14.27 -50.13 -5.47
CA THR A 673 -13.06 -49.36 -5.17
C THR A 673 -12.77 -48.46 -6.37
N PHE A 674 -12.72 -47.14 -6.15
CA PHE A 674 -12.36 -46.15 -7.15
C PHE A 674 -10.85 -45.91 -7.09
N LYS A 675 -10.19 -46.03 -8.23
CA LYS A 675 -8.75 -45.82 -8.38
C LYS A 675 -8.53 -44.83 -9.53
N GLY A 676 -7.92 -43.70 -9.25
CA GLY A 676 -7.61 -42.68 -10.27
C GLY A 676 -6.85 -41.46 -9.75
N HIS A 677 -6.99 -41.13 -8.47
CA HIS A 677 -6.15 -40.10 -7.84
C HIS A 677 -4.71 -40.57 -7.65
N LYS A 678 -3.76 -39.65 -7.83
CA LYS A 678 -2.31 -39.91 -7.72
C LYS A 678 -1.72 -39.56 -6.35
N ALA A 679 -2.51 -38.95 -5.48
CA ALA A 679 -2.14 -38.52 -4.15
C ALA A 679 -3.32 -38.67 -3.18
N ASP A 680 -3.12 -38.29 -1.93
CA ASP A 680 -4.10 -38.36 -0.84
C ASP A 680 -5.44 -37.75 -1.23
N ILE A 681 -6.53 -38.43 -0.90
CA ILE A 681 -7.88 -37.84 -0.93
C ILE A 681 -7.98 -36.87 0.24
N THR A 682 -8.44 -35.65 0.02
CA THR A 682 -8.56 -34.63 1.07
C THR A 682 -10.00 -34.44 1.53
N SER A 683 -10.97 -34.63 0.64
CA SER A 683 -12.39 -34.41 0.93
C SER A 683 -13.27 -35.15 -0.05
N ILE A 684 -14.42 -35.62 0.42
CA ILE A 684 -15.42 -36.33 -0.37
C ILE A 684 -16.78 -35.69 -0.13
N SER A 685 -17.57 -35.53 -1.19
CA SER A 685 -18.93 -35.01 -1.12
C SER A 685 -19.84 -35.75 -2.10
N PHE A 686 -20.99 -36.23 -1.62
CA PHE A 686 -22.05 -36.74 -2.50
C PHE A 686 -22.84 -35.60 -3.12
N SER A 687 -23.32 -35.82 -4.35
CA SER A 687 -24.39 -35.00 -4.91
C SER A 687 -25.69 -35.21 -4.12
N PRO A 688 -26.59 -34.21 -4.07
CA PRO A 688 -27.87 -34.31 -3.36
C PRO A 688 -28.77 -35.46 -3.87
N ASP A 689 -28.67 -35.80 -5.16
CA ASP A 689 -29.37 -36.93 -5.78
C ASP A 689 -28.78 -38.31 -5.39
N GLY A 690 -27.61 -38.33 -4.74
CA GLY A 690 -26.87 -39.53 -4.34
C GLY A 690 -26.22 -40.31 -5.48
N GLN A 691 -26.34 -39.86 -6.74
CA GLN A 691 -25.88 -40.60 -7.91
C GLN A 691 -24.43 -40.30 -8.28
N THR A 692 -23.92 -39.14 -7.88
CA THR A 692 -22.57 -38.66 -8.19
C THR A 692 -21.77 -38.44 -6.92
N LEU A 693 -20.48 -38.79 -6.97
CA LEU A 693 -19.53 -38.60 -5.90
C LEU A 693 -18.42 -37.65 -6.36
N ALA A 694 -18.16 -36.57 -5.64
CA ALA A 694 -16.99 -35.72 -5.85
C ALA A 694 -15.88 -36.09 -4.87
N THR A 695 -14.66 -36.24 -5.38
CA THR A 695 -13.48 -36.56 -4.58
C THR A 695 -12.38 -35.56 -4.88
N ALA A 696 -11.95 -34.82 -3.87
CA ALA A 696 -10.83 -33.89 -3.94
C ALA A 696 -9.53 -34.55 -3.49
N SER A 697 -8.41 -34.16 -4.10
CA SER A 697 -7.09 -34.71 -3.77
C SER A 697 -5.98 -33.67 -3.81
N LEU A 698 -4.89 -33.99 -3.11
CA LEU A 698 -3.62 -33.28 -3.19
C LEU A 698 -2.97 -33.37 -4.58
N ASP A 699 -3.47 -34.19 -5.51
CA ASP A 699 -3.01 -34.20 -6.90
C ASP A 699 -3.48 -32.98 -7.72
N GLY A 700 -4.30 -32.10 -7.13
CA GLY A 700 -4.80 -30.88 -7.77
C GLY A 700 -6.07 -31.09 -8.59
N ALA A 701 -6.67 -32.29 -8.53
CA ALA A 701 -7.91 -32.61 -9.23
C ALA A 701 -9.07 -32.87 -8.25
N VAL A 702 -10.27 -32.43 -8.66
CA VAL A 702 -11.52 -33.01 -8.17
C VAL A 702 -12.06 -33.95 -9.24
N ARG A 703 -12.35 -35.20 -8.88
CA ARG A 703 -12.97 -36.17 -9.79
C ARG A 703 -14.41 -36.40 -9.40
N LEU A 704 -15.27 -36.47 -10.41
CA LEU A 704 -16.67 -36.87 -10.27
C LEU A 704 -16.81 -38.32 -10.71
N TRP A 705 -17.52 -39.12 -9.92
CA TRP A 705 -17.72 -40.54 -10.15
C TRP A 705 -19.19 -40.89 -10.11
N ASN A 706 -19.62 -41.84 -10.93
CA ASN A 706 -20.88 -42.55 -10.68
C ASN A 706 -20.69 -43.63 -9.61
N LEU A 707 -21.78 -44.15 -9.03
CA LEU A 707 -21.70 -45.21 -8.00
C LEU A 707 -21.11 -46.54 -8.52
N GLN A 708 -21.05 -46.73 -9.84
CA GLN A 708 -20.51 -47.94 -10.47
C GLN A 708 -18.98 -47.99 -10.52
N GLY A 709 -18.28 -46.88 -10.21
CA GLY A 709 -16.81 -46.85 -10.26
C GLY A 709 -16.22 -46.02 -11.38
N GLN A 710 -17.03 -45.44 -12.26
CA GLN A 710 -16.56 -44.74 -13.46
C GLN A 710 -16.41 -43.26 -13.20
N GLU A 711 -15.27 -42.70 -13.62
CA GLU A 711 -15.02 -41.27 -13.63
C GLU A 711 -15.89 -40.62 -14.72
N THR A 712 -16.76 -39.70 -14.32
CA THR A 712 -17.65 -38.96 -15.23
C THR A 712 -17.05 -37.63 -15.67
N GLN A 713 -16.29 -36.97 -14.79
CA GLN A 713 -15.66 -35.67 -15.06
C GLN A 713 -14.43 -35.46 -14.17
N THR A 714 -13.43 -34.73 -14.66
CA THR A 714 -12.30 -34.23 -13.87
C THR A 714 -12.26 -32.70 -13.91
N LEU A 715 -12.18 -32.07 -12.74
CA LEU A 715 -11.97 -30.64 -12.54
C LEU A 715 -10.51 -30.41 -12.16
N GLN A 716 -9.71 -29.85 -13.08
CA GLN A 716 -8.30 -29.56 -12.82
C GLN A 716 -8.11 -28.11 -12.38
N SER A 717 -7.56 -27.96 -11.18
CA SER A 717 -7.03 -26.71 -10.68
C SER A 717 -5.54 -26.64 -11.03
N PHE A 718 -5.18 -25.95 -12.12
CA PHE A 718 -3.77 -25.79 -12.50
C PHE A 718 -2.99 -25.06 -11.39
N GLY A 719 -1.99 -25.74 -10.82
CA GLY A 719 -0.98 -25.16 -9.93
C GLY A 719 -1.32 -25.12 -8.44
N ALA A 720 -2.49 -25.59 -8.00
CA ALA A 720 -2.87 -25.54 -6.59
C ALA A 720 -3.55 -26.84 -6.12
N THR A 721 -3.10 -27.36 -4.98
CA THR A 721 -3.58 -28.59 -4.37
C THR A 721 -4.92 -28.37 -3.68
N ILE A 722 -5.86 -29.31 -3.85
CA ILE A 722 -7.25 -29.15 -3.39
C ILE A 722 -7.40 -29.78 -2.00
N SER A 723 -7.91 -29.00 -1.05
CA SER A 723 -8.08 -29.40 0.34
C SER A 723 -9.51 -29.77 0.72
N SER A 724 -10.51 -29.25 0.01
CA SER A 724 -11.92 -29.51 0.32
C SER A 724 -12.82 -29.41 -0.91
N VAL A 725 -13.91 -30.17 -0.95
CA VAL A 725 -14.96 -30.11 -1.98
C VAL A 725 -16.35 -30.20 -1.35
N SER A 726 -17.31 -29.47 -1.92
CA SER A 726 -18.72 -29.52 -1.51
C SER A 726 -19.64 -29.29 -2.71
N PHE A 727 -20.67 -30.11 -2.86
CA PHE A 727 -21.78 -29.85 -3.78
C PHE A 727 -22.75 -28.82 -3.19
N SER A 728 -23.32 -27.98 -4.07
CA SER A 728 -24.49 -27.18 -3.73
C SER A 728 -25.74 -28.07 -3.53
N PRO A 729 -26.74 -27.61 -2.76
CA PRO A 729 -27.96 -28.39 -2.49
C PRO A 729 -28.81 -28.72 -3.73
N ASP A 730 -28.67 -27.94 -4.81
CA ASP A 730 -29.30 -28.23 -6.11
C ASP A 730 -28.49 -29.21 -6.98
N GLY A 731 -27.26 -29.55 -6.55
CA GLY A 731 -26.33 -30.44 -7.26
C GLY A 731 -25.71 -29.88 -8.54
N GLN A 732 -25.94 -28.60 -8.87
CA GLN A 732 -25.47 -28.00 -10.11
C GLN A 732 -24.08 -27.35 -9.97
N THR A 733 -23.74 -26.89 -8.77
CA THR A 733 -22.50 -26.19 -8.48
C THR A 733 -21.60 -27.02 -7.56
N ILE A 734 -20.30 -27.00 -7.82
CA ILE A 734 -19.28 -27.65 -6.99
C ILE A 734 -18.33 -26.57 -6.49
N ALA A 735 -18.15 -26.45 -5.18
CA ALA A 735 -17.14 -25.59 -4.59
C ALA A 735 -15.89 -26.39 -4.23
N THR A 736 -14.72 -25.84 -4.56
CA THR A 736 -13.42 -26.46 -4.25
C THR A 736 -12.52 -25.47 -3.51
N GLY A 737 -11.97 -25.90 -2.39
CA GLY A 737 -11.03 -25.13 -1.58
C GLY A 737 -9.61 -25.57 -1.84
N SER A 738 -8.71 -24.60 -1.96
CA SER A 738 -7.31 -24.84 -2.31
C SER A 738 -6.34 -24.47 -1.18
N LEU A 739 -5.14 -25.06 -1.24
CA LEU A 739 -4.04 -24.75 -0.33
C LEU A 739 -3.49 -23.32 -0.48
N ASP A 740 -3.77 -22.64 -1.58
CA ASP A 740 -3.39 -21.24 -1.80
C ASP A 740 -4.39 -20.23 -1.20
N GLY A 741 -5.43 -20.71 -0.51
CA GLY A 741 -6.47 -19.85 0.08
C GLY A 741 -7.55 -19.40 -0.91
N THR A 742 -7.58 -19.98 -2.11
CA THR A 742 -8.63 -19.71 -3.12
C THR A 742 -9.73 -20.76 -3.09
N VAL A 743 -10.96 -20.28 -3.32
CA VAL A 743 -12.14 -21.11 -3.53
C VAL A 743 -12.51 -20.97 -5.00
N LYS A 744 -12.77 -22.08 -5.67
CA LYS A 744 -13.31 -22.09 -7.02
C LYS A 744 -14.69 -22.71 -7.02
N LEU A 745 -15.57 -22.15 -7.83
CA LEU A 745 -16.86 -22.74 -8.13
C LEU A 745 -16.86 -23.28 -9.54
N TRP A 746 -17.47 -24.44 -9.69
CA TRP A 746 -17.52 -25.17 -10.94
C TRP A 746 -18.95 -25.56 -11.25
N SER A 747 -19.29 -25.59 -12.53
CA SER A 747 -20.49 -26.28 -12.99
C SER A 747 -20.27 -27.79 -12.95
N ARG A 748 -21.35 -28.57 -12.98
CA ARG A 748 -21.27 -30.03 -13.02
C ARG A 748 -20.57 -30.55 -14.29
N GLU A 749 -20.61 -29.79 -15.37
CA GLU A 749 -19.92 -30.05 -16.65
C GLU A 749 -18.43 -29.68 -16.61
N GLY A 750 -17.97 -29.09 -15.50
CA GLY A 750 -16.58 -28.73 -15.25
C GLY A 750 -16.13 -27.39 -15.80
N GLN A 751 -17.07 -26.48 -16.05
CA GLN A 751 -16.75 -25.08 -16.33
C GLN A 751 -16.44 -24.36 -15.02
N GLU A 752 -15.36 -23.60 -14.97
CA GLU A 752 -15.06 -22.72 -13.83
C GLU A 752 -16.04 -21.52 -13.86
N LEU A 753 -16.92 -21.44 -12.87
CA LEU A 753 -17.95 -20.40 -12.76
C LEU A 753 -17.40 -19.13 -12.10
N GLN A 754 -16.60 -19.27 -11.05
CA GLN A 754 -16.10 -18.14 -10.26
C GLN A 754 -14.88 -18.52 -9.40
N ILE A 755 -13.99 -17.57 -9.16
CA ILE A 755 -12.91 -17.69 -8.16
C ILE A 755 -13.18 -16.72 -7.01
N LEU A 756 -13.40 -17.24 -5.80
CA LEU A 756 -13.46 -16.47 -4.57
C LEU A 756 -12.09 -16.49 -3.91
N ARG A 757 -11.53 -15.32 -3.70
CA ARG A 757 -10.23 -15.17 -3.05
C ARG A 757 -10.47 -14.33 -1.80
N GLY A 758 -9.83 -14.63 -0.68
CA GLY A 758 -9.97 -13.82 0.54
C GLY A 758 -9.21 -14.36 1.73
N HIS A 759 -9.09 -15.69 1.84
CA HIS A 759 -8.25 -16.29 2.85
C HIS A 759 -6.77 -16.01 2.60
N ASN A 760 -6.02 -15.76 3.67
CA ASN A 760 -4.58 -15.47 3.63
C ASN A 760 -3.71 -16.73 3.82
N ASN A 761 -4.36 -17.89 3.89
CA ASN A 761 -3.73 -19.18 4.12
C ASN A 761 -4.67 -20.28 3.59
N ARG A 762 -4.21 -21.53 3.56
CA ARG A 762 -4.96 -22.66 2.99
C ARG A 762 -6.35 -22.82 3.58
N ILE A 763 -7.30 -23.07 2.71
CA ILE A 763 -8.65 -23.49 3.11
C ILE A 763 -8.55 -24.92 3.63
N THR A 764 -9.27 -25.22 4.71
CA THR A 764 -9.29 -26.54 5.34
C THR A 764 -10.63 -27.23 5.15
N SER A 765 -11.72 -26.47 5.05
CA SER A 765 -13.06 -27.02 4.89
C SER A 765 -13.98 -26.00 4.21
N ILE A 766 -14.88 -26.51 3.36
CA ILE A 766 -15.93 -25.75 2.67
C ILE A 766 -17.26 -26.45 2.88
N SER A 767 -18.33 -25.67 3.03
CA SER A 767 -19.69 -26.20 3.11
C SER A 767 -20.67 -25.19 2.52
N PHE A 768 -21.61 -25.64 1.69
CA PHE A 768 -22.78 -24.83 1.31
C PHE A 768 -23.82 -24.83 2.44
N SER A 769 -24.54 -23.72 2.58
CA SER A 769 -25.75 -23.66 3.39
C SER A 769 -26.85 -24.55 2.78
N PRO A 770 -27.82 -25.05 3.58
CA PRO A 770 -28.87 -25.93 3.09
C PRO A 770 -29.76 -25.32 1.99
N ASP A 771 -29.89 -24.00 1.96
CA ASP A 771 -30.62 -23.25 0.93
C ASP A 771 -29.76 -22.94 -0.31
N GLY A 772 -28.46 -23.23 -0.27
CA GLY A 772 -27.50 -23.01 -1.35
C GLY A 772 -27.08 -21.56 -1.54
N LYS A 773 -27.60 -20.62 -0.73
CA LYS A 773 -27.37 -19.18 -0.90
C LYS A 773 -26.05 -18.70 -0.32
N ILE A 774 -25.49 -19.44 0.62
CA ILE A 774 -24.26 -19.08 1.33
C ILE A 774 -23.25 -20.22 1.20
N LEU A 775 -22.00 -19.87 0.93
CA LEU A 775 -20.87 -20.78 1.05
C LEU A 775 -20.07 -20.39 2.30
N ALA A 776 -19.84 -21.31 3.22
CA ALA A 776 -18.91 -21.12 4.33
C ALA A 776 -17.55 -21.73 4.00
N THR A 777 -16.48 -21.03 4.36
CA THR A 777 -15.11 -21.50 4.18
C THR A 777 -14.28 -21.28 5.44
N ALA A 778 -13.57 -22.32 5.86
CA ALA A 778 -12.69 -22.30 7.03
C ALA A 778 -11.23 -22.44 6.62
N SER A 779 -10.33 -21.80 7.37
CA SER A 779 -8.94 -21.68 6.95
C SER A 779 -7.89 -21.73 8.08
N ARG A 780 -6.68 -22.06 7.61
CA ARG A 780 -5.36 -21.57 8.02
C ARG A 780 -5.26 -20.28 8.81
N ASP A 781 -6.02 -19.28 8.40
CA ASP A 781 -5.91 -17.92 8.89
C ASP A 781 -6.76 -17.65 10.15
N PHE A 782 -7.33 -18.69 10.73
CA PHE A 782 -8.14 -18.67 11.96
C PHE A 782 -9.53 -18.05 11.75
N THR A 783 -9.95 -17.87 10.50
CA THR A 783 -11.23 -17.25 10.15
C THR A 783 -12.18 -18.23 9.48
N VAL A 784 -13.47 -17.98 9.69
CA VAL A 784 -14.53 -18.50 8.83
C VAL A 784 -15.12 -17.34 8.04
N ARG A 785 -15.24 -17.54 6.73
CA ARG A 785 -15.85 -16.56 5.82
C ARG A 785 -17.13 -17.11 5.22
N LEU A 786 -18.13 -16.24 5.12
CA LEU A 786 -19.40 -16.53 4.47
C LEU A 786 -19.48 -15.76 3.16
N TRP A 787 -19.72 -16.48 2.06
CA TRP A 787 -19.81 -15.93 0.70
C TRP A 787 -21.25 -16.04 0.22
N ASN A 788 -21.76 -15.01 -0.47
CA ASN A 788 -23.04 -15.09 -1.14
C ASN A 788 -22.89 -15.87 -2.47
N VAL A 789 -23.84 -16.78 -2.74
CA VAL A 789 -23.89 -17.63 -3.92
C VAL A 789 -24.84 -17.09 -5.00
N GLU A 790 -25.84 -16.30 -4.62
CA GLU A 790 -26.86 -15.79 -5.56
C GLU A 790 -26.39 -14.56 -6.35
N ASP A 791 -25.40 -13.81 -5.85
CA ASP A 791 -24.88 -12.58 -6.49
C ASP A 791 -23.41 -12.71 -6.92
N TYR A 792 -23.11 -13.66 -7.82
CA TYR A 792 -21.82 -13.69 -8.52
C TYR A 792 -21.74 -12.71 -9.70
N ASN A 793 -22.88 -12.13 -10.10
CA ASN A 793 -23.06 -11.39 -11.34
C ASN A 793 -23.13 -9.86 -11.17
N SER A 794 -22.97 -9.30 -9.97
CA SER A 794 -22.70 -7.86 -9.82
C SER A 794 -21.26 -7.49 -10.23
N LYS A 795 -21.10 -7.41 -11.56
CA LYS A 795 -20.26 -6.52 -12.39
C LYS A 795 -18.74 -6.42 -12.15
N THR A 796 -18.03 -7.54 -12.27
CA THR A 796 -16.73 -7.59 -12.99
C THR A 796 -16.63 -8.91 -13.76
N GLN A 797 -16.82 -8.88 -15.09
CA GLN A 797 -16.73 -10.06 -15.93
C GLN A 797 -15.31 -10.16 -16.51
N THR A 798 -14.65 -11.30 -16.29
CA THR A 798 -13.30 -11.59 -16.82
C THR A 798 -13.41 -12.64 -17.91
N LEU A 799 -12.99 -12.31 -19.13
CA LEU A 799 -13.06 -13.22 -20.28
C LEU A 799 -11.73 -13.95 -20.42
N PHE A 800 -11.78 -15.28 -20.25
CA PHE A 800 -10.63 -16.17 -20.39
C PHE A 800 -10.65 -16.87 -21.75
N GLY A 801 -9.50 -16.93 -22.43
CA GLY A 801 -9.36 -17.79 -23.62
C GLY A 801 -8.19 -17.48 -24.56
N HIS A 802 -7.36 -16.48 -24.27
CA HIS A 802 -6.05 -16.32 -24.91
C HIS A 802 -4.96 -17.07 -24.14
N GLU A 803 -3.96 -17.59 -24.85
CA GLU A 803 -2.89 -18.40 -24.24
C GLU A 803 -1.67 -17.57 -23.80
N ALA A 804 -1.60 -16.32 -24.26
CA ALA A 804 -0.57 -15.35 -23.93
C ALA A 804 -1.16 -13.95 -23.69
N ALA A 805 -0.32 -12.95 -23.43
CA ALA A 805 -0.72 -11.57 -23.16
C ALA A 805 -1.66 -11.03 -24.25
N VAL A 806 -2.69 -10.29 -23.85
CA VAL A 806 -3.58 -9.60 -24.79
C VAL A 806 -3.04 -8.19 -24.97
N ASP A 807 -2.59 -7.86 -26.18
CA ASP A 807 -1.91 -6.59 -26.48
C ASP A 807 -2.89 -5.50 -26.92
N SER A 808 -4.03 -5.87 -27.51
CA SER A 808 -5.02 -4.91 -28.01
C SER A 808 -6.45 -5.40 -27.85
N VAL A 809 -7.38 -4.46 -27.62
CA VAL A 809 -8.83 -4.70 -27.57
C VAL A 809 -9.58 -3.60 -28.29
N SER A 810 -10.67 -3.94 -28.98
CA SER A 810 -11.53 -2.97 -29.65
C SER A 810 -12.99 -3.43 -29.60
N PHE A 811 -13.91 -2.49 -29.44
CA PHE A 811 -15.34 -2.73 -29.67
C PHE A 811 -15.69 -2.59 -31.14
N SER A 812 -16.64 -3.39 -31.61
CA SER A 812 -17.31 -3.11 -32.88
C SER A 812 -18.12 -1.80 -32.76
N PRO A 813 -18.27 -1.02 -33.85
CA PRO A 813 -19.05 0.21 -33.83
C PRO A 813 -20.53 0.03 -33.42
N ASP A 814 -21.12 -1.15 -33.62
CA ASP A 814 -22.46 -1.53 -33.13
C ASP A 814 -22.50 -1.96 -31.65
N ALA A 815 -21.34 -1.99 -30.99
CA ALA A 815 -21.10 -2.44 -29.63
C ALA A 815 -21.44 -3.91 -29.32
N ASN A 816 -21.82 -4.74 -30.32
CA ASN A 816 -22.25 -6.12 -30.07
C ASN A 816 -21.08 -7.09 -29.91
N LEU A 817 -19.95 -6.79 -30.54
CA LEU A 817 -18.76 -7.62 -30.54
C LEU A 817 -17.58 -6.89 -29.90
N ILE A 818 -16.71 -7.70 -29.30
CA ILE A 818 -15.40 -7.29 -28.81
C ILE A 818 -14.38 -8.11 -29.57
N ALA A 819 -13.33 -7.47 -30.07
CA ALA A 819 -12.18 -8.15 -30.64
C ALA A 819 -10.98 -7.98 -29.73
N SER A 820 -10.19 -9.05 -29.56
CA SER A 820 -8.96 -9.06 -28.78
C SER A 820 -7.81 -9.68 -29.58
N ALA A 821 -6.64 -9.06 -29.52
CA ALA A 821 -5.44 -9.52 -30.20
C ALA A 821 -4.38 -9.88 -29.16
N SER A 822 -3.70 -11.01 -29.39
CA SER A 822 -2.77 -11.56 -28.41
C SER A 822 -1.42 -11.88 -29.01
N PHE A 823 -0.45 -11.93 -28.09
CA PHE A 823 0.88 -12.45 -28.31
C PHE A 823 0.89 -13.93 -28.75
N ASP A 824 -0.20 -14.66 -28.56
CA ASP A 824 -0.38 -16.04 -29.05
C ASP A 824 -0.51 -16.14 -30.58
N GLY A 825 -0.56 -15.00 -31.28
CA GLY A 825 -0.67 -14.94 -32.75
C GLY A 825 -2.10 -14.98 -33.27
N THR A 826 -3.10 -14.99 -32.38
CA THR A 826 -4.52 -15.06 -32.74
C THR A 826 -5.26 -13.76 -32.45
N VAL A 827 -6.38 -13.59 -33.15
CA VAL A 827 -7.41 -12.59 -32.81
C VAL A 827 -8.68 -13.31 -32.44
N LYS A 828 -9.32 -12.95 -31.33
CA LYS A 828 -10.59 -13.57 -30.90
C LYS A 828 -11.72 -12.55 -30.92
N LEU A 829 -12.88 -13.01 -31.35
CA LEU A 829 -14.13 -12.25 -31.36
C LEU A 829 -15.06 -12.78 -30.27
N TRP A 830 -15.62 -11.88 -29.48
CA TRP A 830 -16.45 -12.18 -28.32
C TRP A 830 -17.76 -11.41 -28.41
N LYS A 831 -18.83 -11.97 -27.85
CA LYS A 831 -20.02 -11.20 -27.48
C LYS A 831 -19.79 -10.49 -26.15
N ARG A 832 -20.56 -9.43 -25.89
CA ARG A 832 -20.54 -8.71 -24.59
C ARG A 832 -20.81 -9.61 -23.38
N ASP A 833 -21.55 -10.72 -23.56
CA ASP A 833 -21.83 -11.71 -22.52
C ASP A 833 -20.64 -12.65 -22.24
N GLY A 834 -19.50 -12.42 -22.90
CA GLY A 834 -18.27 -13.17 -22.70
C GLY A 834 -18.14 -14.44 -23.52
N ARG A 835 -19.13 -14.76 -24.36
CA ARG A 835 -19.06 -15.93 -25.24
C ARG A 835 -18.10 -15.67 -26.38
N LEU A 836 -17.14 -16.57 -26.55
CA LEU A 836 -16.28 -16.60 -27.73
C LEU A 836 -17.12 -16.92 -28.97
N VAL A 837 -17.06 -16.04 -29.97
CA VAL A 837 -17.73 -16.20 -31.26
C VAL A 837 -16.81 -16.89 -32.26
N ARG A 838 -15.56 -16.42 -32.37
CA ARG A 838 -14.56 -16.97 -33.30
C ARG A 838 -13.13 -16.73 -32.81
N THR A 839 -12.22 -17.57 -33.31
CA THR A 839 -10.77 -17.35 -33.30
C THR A 839 -10.30 -17.18 -34.75
N LEU A 840 -9.53 -16.14 -35.02
CA LEU A 840 -8.94 -15.82 -36.32
C LEU A 840 -7.44 -16.15 -36.25
N GLU A 841 -7.03 -17.09 -37.08
CA GLU A 841 -5.66 -17.60 -37.14
C GLU A 841 -5.06 -17.25 -38.51
N GLY A 842 -3.82 -16.76 -38.52
CA GLY A 842 -3.12 -16.48 -39.77
C GLY A 842 -1.92 -15.54 -39.67
N HIS A 843 -1.74 -14.84 -38.54
CA HIS A 843 -0.47 -14.15 -38.25
C HIS A 843 0.62 -15.16 -37.88
N GLN A 844 1.86 -14.88 -38.31
CA GLN A 844 3.02 -15.75 -38.05
C GLN A 844 3.84 -15.28 -36.83
N GLY A 845 3.29 -14.35 -36.06
CA GLY A 845 3.87 -13.82 -34.83
C GLY A 845 2.82 -13.06 -34.02
N ALA A 846 3.22 -12.53 -32.87
CA ALA A 846 2.34 -11.80 -31.96
C ALA A 846 1.52 -10.71 -32.67
N VAL A 847 0.22 -10.66 -32.39
CA VAL A 847 -0.69 -9.61 -32.89
C VAL A 847 -0.75 -8.50 -31.86
N ILE A 848 -0.35 -7.30 -32.27
CA ILE A 848 -0.02 -6.19 -31.36
C ILE A 848 -1.06 -5.07 -31.40
N SER A 849 -1.81 -4.95 -32.48
CA SER A 849 -2.83 -3.92 -32.65
C SER A 849 -4.01 -4.48 -33.44
N LEU A 850 -5.22 -4.01 -33.11
CA LEU A 850 -6.44 -4.38 -33.81
C LEU A 850 -7.42 -3.20 -33.83
N SER A 851 -8.28 -3.16 -34.85
CA SER A 851 -9.33 -2.15 -34.96
C SER A 851 -10.40 -2.61 -35.94
N PHE A 852 -11.65 -2.31 -35.64
CA PHE A 852 -12.76 -2.46 -36.59
C PHE A 852 -12.75 -1.32 -37.61
N SER A 853 -13.17 -1.60 -38.84
CA SER A 853 -13.43 -0.56 -39.82
C SER A 853 -14.63 0.29 -39.38
N PRO A 854 -14.65 1.61 -39.67
CA PRO A 854 -15.78 2.48 -39.33
C PRO A 854 -17.12 2.04 -39.93
N ASP A 855 -17.09 1.30 -41.05
CA ASP A 855 -18.27 0.76 -41.73
C ASP A 855 -18.66 -0.65 -41.27
N GLU A 856 -18.01 -1.19 -40.23
CA GLU A 856 -18.22 -2.51 -39.61
C GLU A 856 -18.00 -3.73 -40.52
N LYS A 857 -17.56 -3.54 -41.76
CA LYS A 857 -17.41 -4.67 -42.70
C LYS A 857 -16.17 -5.48 -42.44
N PHE A 858 -15.14 -4.85 -41.89
CA PHE A 858 -13.82 -5.45 -41.74
C PHE A 858 -13.28 -5.29 -40.32
N LEU A 859 -12.46 -6.25 -39.92
CA LEU A 859 -11.56 -6.15 -38.80
C LEU A 859 -10.14 -6.11 -39.36
N ALA A 860 -9.32 -5.16 -38.93
CA ALA A 860 -7.89 -5.17 -39.22
C ALA A 860 -7.10 -5.66 -38.01
N SER A 861 -6.01 -6.38 -38.27
CA SER A 861 -5.04 -6.79 -37.26
C SER A 861 -3.62 -6.58 -37.77
N ALA A 862 -2.73 -6.10 -36.90
CA ALA A 862 -1.33 -5.87 -37.21
C ALA A 862 -0.43 -6.65 -36.26
N GLY A 863 0.66 -7.21 -36.79
CA GLY A 863 1.51 -8.15 -36.07
C GLY A 863 3.00 -7.86 -36.15
N ARG A 864 3.75 -8.60 -35.33
CA ARG A 864 5.23 -8.65 -35.36
C ARG A 864 5.78 -9.28 -36.64
N ASP A 865 4.94 -9.94 -37.42
CA ASP A 865 5.26 -10.45 -38.75
C ASP A 865 5.39 -9.33 -39.81
N GLY A 866 5.16 -8.07 -39.45
CA GLY A 866 5.30 -6.93 -40.35
C GLY A 866 4.10 -6.74 -41.29
N THR A 867 3.02 -7.50 -41.08
CA THR A 867 1.83 -7.44 -41.93
C THR A 867 0.65 -6.78 -41.24
N VAL A 868 -0.24 -6.18 -42.03
CA VAL A 868 -1.60 -5.85 -41.60
C VAL A 868 -2.56 -6.76 -42.36
N LYS A 869 -3.43 -7.47 -41.66
CA LYS A 869 -4.42 -8.38 -42.24
C LYS A 869 -5.81 -7.79 -42.11
N LEU A 870 -6.59 -7.85 -43.19
CA LEU A 870 -7.99 -7.45 -43.24
C LEU A 870 -8.88 -8.69 -43.26
N TRP A 871 -9.78 -8.78 -42.30
CA TRP A 871 -10.69 -9.89 -42.10
C TRP A 871 -12.13 -9.43 -42.26
N LYS A 872 -13.01 -10.28 -42.77
CA LYS A 872 -14.45 -10.09 -42.53
C LYS A 872 -14.81 -10.62 -41.14
N LEU A 873 -15.96 -10.18 -40.62
CA LEU A 873 -16.48 -10.65 -39.32
C LEU A 873 -16.86 -12.14 -39.29
N ASP A 874 -17.02 -12.77 -40.46
CA ASP A 874 -17.17 -14.22 -40.58
C ASP A 874 -15.86 -14.99 -40.35
N GLY A 875 -14.74 -14.28 -40.23
CA GLY A 875 -13.38 -14.79 -40.02
C GLY A 875 -12.60 -15.05 -41.30
N THR A 876 -13.15 -14.73 -42.47
CA THR A 876 -12.43 -14.87 -43.73
C THR A 876 -11.35 -13.79 -43.88
N LEU A 877 -10.12 -14.21 -44.19
CA LEU A 877 -9.03 -13.29 -44.53
C LEU A 877 -9.27 -12.75 -45.94
N VAL A 878 -9.46 -11.44 -46.06
CA VAL A 878 -9.70 -10.74 -47.33
C VAL A 878 -8.40 -10.34 -47.99
N LYS A 879 -7.49 -9.75 -47.21
CA LYS A 879 -6.24 -9.20 -47.73
C LYS A 879 -5.13 -9.23 -46.68
N THR A 880 -3.90 -9.44 -47.14
CA THR A 880 -2.69 -9.17 -46.36
C THR A 880 -1.96 -8.00 -47.01
N LEU A 881 -1.70 -6.95 -46.23
CA LEU A 881 -0.95 -5.76 -46.61
C LEU A 881 0.52 -6.00 -46.25
N GLU A 882 1.31 -6.32 -47.27
CA GLU A 882 2.73 -6.66 -47.15
C GLU A 882 3.58 -5.53 -47.70
N GLY A 883 4.66 -5.17 -47.00
CA GLY A 883 5.56 -4.09 -47.41
C GLY A 883 6.22 -3.33 -46.26
N ASN A 884 5.83 -3.59 -45.01
CA ASN A 884 6.58 -3.08 -43.86
C ASN A 884 7.82 -3.96 -43.61
N GLN A 885 8.98 -3.34 -43.46
CA GLN A 885 10.26 -4.05 -43.29
C GLN A 885 10.48 -4.54 -41.85
N ASN A 886 9.63 -4.12 -40.92
CA ASN A 886 9.71 -4.44 -39.51
C ASN A 886 8.31 -4.47 -38.89
N SER A 887 8.21 -4.95 -37.65
CA SER A 887 6.98 -5.04 -36.84
C SER A 887 6.10 -3.80 -36.97
N VAL A 888 4.81 -4.00 -37.26
CA VAL A 888 3.81 -2.93 -37.28
C VAL A 888 3.23 -2.81 -35.87
N ILE A 889 3.51 -1.69 -35.18
CA ILE A 889 3.12 -1.52 -33.77
C ILE A 889 1.70 -0.97 -33.64
N SER A 890 1.31 -0.10 -34.55
CA SER A 890 0.02 0.58 -34.50
C SER A 890 -0.47 0.85 -35.92
N PHE A 891 -1.78 0.91 -36.10
CA PHE A 891 -2.39 1.37 -37.34
C PHE A 891 -3.69 2.11 -37.02
N SER A 892 -4.20 2.87 -37.99
CA SER A 892 -5.45 3.58 -37.87
C SER A 892 -6.19 3.56 -39.21
N PHE A 893 -7.50 3.34 -39.18
CA PHE A 893 -8.37 3.54 -40.34
C PHE A 893 -8.66 5.02 -40.52
N SER A 894 -8.82 5.47 -41.77
CA SER A 894 -9.41 6.77 -42.04
C SER A 894 -10.87 6.77 -41.58
N PRO A 895 -11.42 7.91 -41.11
CA PRO A 895 -12.81 7.99 -40.64
C PRO A 895 -13.85 7.62 -41.72
N ASP A 896 -13.52 7.82 -42.99
CA ASP A 896 -14.36 7.42 -44.13
C ASP A 896 -14.24 5.93 -44.49
N GLY A 897 -13.38 5.19 -43.79
CA GLY A 897 -13.15 3.76 -43.97
C GLY A 897 -12.45 3.38 -45.27
N LYS A 898 -11.89 4.33 -46.04
CA LYS A 898 -11.29 4.03 -47.37
C LYS A 898 -9.80 3.71 -47.32
N PHE A 899 -9.11 4.20 -46.29
CA PHE A 899 -7.66 4.13 -46.16
C PHE A 899 -7.26 3.56 -44.81
N LEU A 900 -6.04 3.04 -44.74
CA LEU A 900 -5.40 2.56 -43.52
C LEU A 900 -3.97 3.09 -43.45
N ALA A 901 -3.59 3.70 -42.34
CA ALA A 901 -2.22 4.12 -42.08
C ALA A 901 -1.59 3.13 -41.10
N SER A 902 -0.49 2.49 -41.50
CA SER A 902 0.27 1.56 -40.66
C SER A 902 1.59 2.19 -40.21
N ALA A 903 1.88 2.14 -38.92
CA ALA A 903 3.10 2.63 -38.31
C ALA A 903 4.03 1.48 -37.91
N SER A 904 5.28 1.54 -38.36
CA SER A 904 6.26 0.47 -38.18
C SER A 904 7.45 0.90 -37.30
N LYS A 905 8.14 -0.10 -36.73
CA LYS A 905 9.43 0.08 -36.04
C LYS A 905 10.55 0.64 -36.92
N ASP A 906 10.39 0.60 -38.24
CA ASP A 906 11.35 1.17 -39.19
C ASP A 906 11.32 2.72 -39.24
N GLY A 907 10.39 3.37 -38.52
CA GLY A 907 10.25 4.82 -38.48
C GLY A 907 9.38 5.40 -39.60
N THR A 908 8.75 4.53 -40.39
CA THR A 908 7.91 4.91 -41.53
C THR A 908 6.42 4.68 -41.26
N ILE A 909 5.60 5.52 -41.88
CA ILE A 909 4.16 5.34 -41.99
C ILE A 909 3.87 4.94 -43.42
N ARG A 910 3.05 3.90 -43.60
CA ARG A 910 2.55 3.50 -44.91
C ARG A 910 1.05 3.71 -44.98
N LEU A 911 0.59 4.42 -46.01
CA LEU A 911 -0.81 4.67 -46.28
C LEU A 911 -1.29 3.71 -47.37
N TRP A 912 -2.33 2.94 -47.06
CA TRP A 912 -2.88 1.89 -47.91
C TRP A 912 -4.33 2.20 -48.24
N SER A 913 -4.78 1.79 -49.43
CA SER A 913 -6.20 1.56 -49.69
C SER A 913 -6.60 0.15 -49.26
N LEU A 914 -7.89 -0.07 -49.01
CA LEU A 914 -8.39 -1.36 -48.54
C LEU A 914 -8.26 -2.53 -49.54
N ASP A 915 -8.12 -2.24 -50.84
CA ASP A 915 -7.80 -3.25 -51.86
C ASP A 915 -6.33 -3.75 -51.76
N GLY A 916 -5.53 -3.06 -50.94
CA GLY A 916 -4.15 -3.34 -50.63
C GLY A 916 -3.13 -2.61 -51.48
N THR A 917 -3.53 -1.58 -52.24
CA THR A 917 -2.54 -0.73 -52.92
C THR A 917 -1.85 0.20 -51.92
N LEU A 918 -0.52 0.28 -52.02
CA LEU A 918 0.28 1.23 -51.26
C LEU A 918 0.20 2.59 -51.93
N ILE A 919 -0.37 3.58 -51.23
CA ILE A 919 -0.58 4.93 -51.74
C ILE A 919 0.66 5.78 -51.48
N ARG A 920 1.22 5.70 -50.26
CA ARG A 920 2.31 6.57 -49.82
C ARG A 920 3.15 5.93 -48.72
N ILE A 921 4.44 6.28 -48.70
CA ILE A 921 5.36 6.05 -47.58
C ILE A 921 5.80 7.42 -47.05
N ILE A 922 5.76 7.61 -45.74
CA ILE A 922 6.18 8.84 -45.05
C ILE A 922 7.28 8.46 -44.05
N ASP A 923 8.47 9.02 -44.23
CA ASP A 923 9.60 8.88 -43.30
C ASP A 923 9.38 9.79 -42.09
N ALA A 924 8.61 9.31 -41.12
CA ALA A 924 8.04 10.16 -40.10
C ALA A 924 8.98 10.42 -38.91
N HIS A 925 9.68 9.37 -38.45
CA HIS A 925 10.54 9.43 -37.26
C HIS A 925 11.88 8.74 -37.52
N LYS A 926 12.95 9.18 -36.84
CA LYS A 926 14.29 8.56 -36.93
C LYS A 926 14.40 7.22 -36.16
N GLY A 927 13.30 6.74 -35.58
CA GLY A 927 13.21 5.51 -34.80
C GLY A 927 11.77 5.02 -34.74
N SER A 928 11.50 4.00 -33.92
CA SER A 928 10.20 3.33 -33.85
C SER A 928 9.03 4.30 -33.65
N ILE A 929 7.95 4.10 -34.40
CA ILE A 929 6.66 4.74 -34.18
C ILE A 929 5.81 3.82 -33.31
N TYR A 930 5.33 4.31 -32.17
CA TYR A 930 4.54 3.51 -31.22
C TYR A 930 3.04 3.67 -31.41
N SER A 931 2.58 4.83 -31.89
CA SER A 931 1.15 5.08 -32.07
C SER A 931 0.88 6.01 -33.26
N VAL A 932 -0.17 5.71 -34.01
CA VAL A 932 -0.66 6.49 -35.15
C VAL A 932 -2.18 6.65 -35.05
N SER A 933 -2.70 7.82 -35.37
CA SER A 933 -4.14 8.09 -35.32
C SER A 933 -4.55 9.11 -36.38
N PHE A 934 -5.63 8.84 -37.11
CA PHE A 934 -6.27 9.83 -37.97
C PHE A 934 -7.06 10.83 -37.14
N SER A 935 -7.06 12.10 -37.55
CA SER A 935 -8.03 13.08 -37.07
C SER A 935 -9.44 12.66 -37.49
N PRO A 936 -10.49 13.01 -36.72
CA PRO A 936 -11.87 12.66 -37.05
C PRO A 936 -12.37 13.19 -38.41
N ASP A 937 -11.75 14.26 -38.93
CA ASP A 937 -12.04 14.79 -40.28
C ASP A 937 -11.27 14.08 -41.41
N GLY A 938 -10.36 13.16 -41.07
CA GLY A 938 -9.56 12.35 -41.99
C GLY A 938 -8.44 13.11 -42.73
N LYS A 939 -8.25 14.41 -42.45
CA LYS A 939 -7.28 15.24 -43.19
C LYS A 939 -5.88 15.20 -42.60
N THR A 940 -5.79 14.96 -41.30
CA THR A 940 -4.54 14.99 -40.55
C THR A 940 -4.24 13.62 -39.96
N LEU A 941 -2.96 13.24 -39.92
CA LEU A 941 -2.47 12.07 -39.22
C LEU A 941 -1.54 12.51 -38.10
N ALA A 942 -1.77 12.04 -36.88
CA ALA A 942 -0.85 12.22 -35.77
C ALA A 942 0.00 10.96 -35.57
N THR A 943 1.28 11.13 -35.27
CA THR A 943 2.20 10.04 -34.93
C THR A 943 3.04 10.33 -33.70
N ALA A 944 3.31 9.29 -32.92
CA ALA A 944 4.15 9.35 -31.73
C ALA A 944 5.29 8.33 -31.85
N GLY A 945 6.51 8.79 -31.55
CA GLY A 945 7.72 8.01 -31.78
C GLY A 945 8.68 7.94 -30.59
N ARG A 946 9.69 7.09 -30.75
CA ARG A 946 10.83 6.91 -29.82
C ARG A 946 11.67 8.18 -29.63
N ASP A 947 11.56 9.13 -30.56
CA ASP A 947 12.28 10.41 -30.49
C ASP A 947 11.61 11.43 -29.54
N GLY A 948 10.51 11.05 -28.89
CA GLY A 948 9.82 11.89 -27.90
C GLY A 948 8.94 12.95 -28.50
N THR A 949 8.76 12.91 -29.82
CA THR A 949 7.98 13.89 -30.55
C THR A 949 6.64 13.33 -30.97
N VAL A 950 5.65 14.21 -31.04
CA VAL A 950 4.38 13.93 -31.70
C VAL A 950 4.30 14.80 -32.94
N LYS A 951 4.13 14.18 -34.11
CA LYS A 951 4.11 14.87 -35.40
C LYS A 951 2.73 14.79 -36.04
N PHE A 952 2.35 15.87 -36.72
CA PHE A 952 1.13 15.94 -37.54
C PHE A 952 1.51 15.98 -39.01
N TRP A 953 0.78 15.21 -39.81
CA TRP A 953 1.00 15.05 -41.25
C TRP A 953 -0.27 15.34 -41.99
N ASP A 954 -0.16 16.04 -43.11
CA ASP A 954 -1.25 16.21 -44.05
C ASP A 954 -1.40 14.92 -44.86
N VAL A 955 -2.58 14.30 -44.82
CA VAL A 955 -2.81 12.98 -45.42
C VAL A 955 -2.70 13.03 -46.95
N GLN A 956 -3.11 14.14 -47.56
CA GLN A 956 -3.14 14.30 -49.02
C GLN A 956 -1.74 14.49 -49.61
N THR A 957 -0.96 15.39 -49.00
CA THR A 957 0.37 15.79 -49.47
C THR A 957 1.49 14.93 -48.88
N GLY A 958 1.30 14.37 -47.69
CA GLY A 958 2.33 13.65 -46.93
C GLY A 958 3.36 14.56 -46.25
N VAL A 959 3.08 15.87 -46.19
CA VAL A 959 4.00 16.87 -45.62
C VAL A 959 3.74 17.01 -44.11
N GLU A 960 4.82 17.20 -43.35
CA GLU A 960 4.74 17.52 -41.92
C GLU A 960 4.08 18.89 -41.73
N ILE A 961 2.95 18.93 -41.02
CA ILE A 961 2.24 20.16 -40.66
C ILE A 961 2.89 20.79 -39.42
N ARG A 962 3.22 19.96 -38.42
CA ARG A 962 3.67 20.41 -37.11
C ARG A 962 4.36 19.30 -36.33
N THR A 963 5.38 19.67 -35.55
CA THR A 963 5.93 18.83 -34.47
C THR A 963 5.57 19.44 -33.11
N LEU A 964 5.02 18.63 -32.21
CA LEU A 964 4.86 18.94 -30.79
C LEU A 964 6.10 18.48 -30.02
N GLN A 965 6.69 19.41 -29.27
CA GLN A 965 7.82 19.20 -28.37
C GLN A 965 7.39 19.61 -26.95
N GLY A 966 7.89 18.92 -25.92
CA GLY A 966 7.40 19.10 -24.55
C GLY A 966 7.64 17.92 -23.61
N TYR A 967 8.19 16.83 -24.13
CA TYR A 967 8.73 15.72 -23.34
C TYR A 967 10.23 15.89 -23.03
N ASP A 968 10.81 17.05 -23.35
CA ASP A 968 12.25 17.36 -23.31
C ASP A 968 12.84 17.61 -21.91
N ASN A 969 12.00 17.62 -20.87
CA ASN A 969 12.41 17.88 -19.48
C ASN A 969 12.90 16.62 -18.73
N THR A 970 13.20 15.55 -19.44
CA THR A 970 13.81 14.36 -18.87
C THR A 970 15.31 14.60 -18.62
N PRO A 971 15.89 13.96 -17.58
CA PRO A 971 17.32 14.09 -17.31
C PRO A 971 18.14 13.73 -18.56
N GLN A 972 19.11 14.57 -18.93
CA GLN A 972 19.95 14.38 -20.13
C GLN A 972 20.49 12.93 -20.19
N GLY A 973 20.18 12.22 -21.28
CA GLY A 973 20.65 10.85 -21.55
C GLY A 973 19.57 9.76 -21.50
N TYR A 974 18.31 10.08 -21.20
CA TYR A 974 17.19 9.14 -21.29
C TYR A 974 16.35 9.34 -22.55
N ASP A 975 15.82 8.23 -23.03
CA ASP A 975 15.06 8.06 -24.26
C ASP A 975 13.59 8.48 -24.03
N ASN A 976 13.13 9.57 -24.65
CA ASN A 976 11.78 10.11 -24.47
C ASN A 976 10.79 9.35 -25.37
N TRP A 977 9.99 8.44 -24.84
CA TRP A 977 9.03 7.69 -25.67
C TRP A 977 7.61 8.16 -25.40
N VAL A 978 6.90 8.48 -26.48
CA VAL A 978 5.44 8.68 -26.44
C VAL A 978 4.80 7.37 -26.90
N ASP A 979 4.15 6.68 -25.98
CA ASP A 979 3.68 5.30 -26.17
C ASP A 979 2.27 5.25 -26.79
N SER A 980 1.40 6.23 -26.52
CA SER A 980 0.03 6.26 -27.04
C SER A 980 -0.44 7.67 -27.38
N ILE A 981 -1.25 7.77 -28.44
CA ILE A 981 -2.00 8.98 -28.79
C ILE A 981 -3.47 8.67 -29.03
N SER A 982 -4.35 9.65 -28.81
CA SER A 982 -5.78 9.54 -29.09
C SER A 982 -6.35 10.92 -29.41
N PHE A 983 -7.13 11.05 -30.48
CA PHE A 983 -7.88 12.28 -30.76
C PHE A 983 -9.19 12.32 -29.97
N SER A 984 -9.63 13.51 -29.57
CA SER A 984 -10.99 13.69 -29.10
C SER A 984 -11.99 13.48 -30.24
N PRO A 985 -13.24 13.05 -29.96
CA PRO A 985 -14.24 12.81 -30.99
C PRO A 985 -14.51 14.03 -31.89
N GLU A 986 -14.46 15.25 -31.36
CA GLU A 986 -14.59 16.48 -32.15
C GLU A 986 -13.30 16.91 -32.88
N GLY A 987 -12.18 16.24 -32.64
CA GLY A 987 -10.90 16.46 -33.33
C GLY A 987 -10.13 17.71 -32.91
N LYS A 988 -10.58 18.42 -31.87
CA LYS A 988 -9.95 19.66 -31.39
C LYS A 988 -8.81 19.40 -30.41
N THR A 989 -8.89 18.28 -29.68
CA THR A 989 -7.93 17.93 -28.64
C THR A 989 -7.20 16.63 -29.02
N LEU A 990 -5.90 16.58 -28.74
CA LEU A 990 -5.11 15.35 -28.81
C LEU A 990 -4.61 14.99 -27.42
N ALA A 991 -4.85 13.76 -26.96
CA ALA A 991 -4.22 13.22 -25.76
C ALA A 991 -2.98 12.41 -26.15
N THR A 992 -1.90 12.58 -25.39
CA THR A 992 -0.63 11.87 -25.59
C THR A 992 -0.14 11.34 -24.25
N ALA A 993 0.42 10.13 -24.26
CA ALA A 993 0.92 9.45 -23.07
C ALA A 993 2.39 9.04 -23.23
N ASP A 994 3.18 9.19 -22.18
CA ASP A 994 4.58 8.78 -22.15
C ASP A 994 4.87 7.59 -21.21
N ARG A 995 6.11 7.10 -21.32
CA ARG A 995 6.63 6.00 -20.52
C ARG A 995 6.86 6.34 -19.04
N TYR A 996 6.70 7.60 -18.65
CA TYR A 996 6.92 8.08 -17.28
C TYR A 996 5.61 8.39 -16.54
N GLY A 997 4.47 8.15 -17.18
CA GLY A 997 3.16 8.33 -16.57
C GLY A 997 2.54 9.70 -16.77
N THR A 998 3.09 10.50 -17.69
CA THR A 998 2.55 11.80 -18.05
C THR A 998 1.55 11.66 -19.16
N VAL A 999 0.31 12.12 -18.93
CA VAL A 999 -0.69 12.30 -19.98
C VAL A 999 -0.85 13.79 -20.26
N LYS A 1000 -0.62 14.21 -21.50
CA LYS A 1000 -0.77 15.62 -21.93
C LYS A 1000 -1.94 15.75 -22.89
N LEU A 1001 -2.65 16.87 -22.78
CA LEU A 1001 -3.71 17.28 -23.69
C LEU A 1001 -3.22 18.47 -24.50
N TRP A 1002 -3.38 18.40 -25.81
CA TRP A 1002 -2.90 19.41 -26.76
C TRP A 1002 -4.05 19.95 -27.58
N ASP A 1003 -4.03 21.25 -27.83
CA ASP A 1003 -4.93 21.87 -28.79
C ASP A 1003 -4.38 21.63 -30.20
N VAL A 1004 -5.15 20.94 -31.04
CA VAL A 1004 -4.69 20.49 -32.36
C VAL A 1004 -4.42 21.69 -33.29
N LYS A 1005 -5.17 22.78 -33.15
CA LYS A 1005 -5.06 23.95 -34.03
C LYS A 1005 -3.81 24.77 -33.73
N THR A 1006 -3.58 25.06 -32.44
CA THR A 1006 -2.49 25.93 -31.98
C THR A 1006 -1.20 25.14 -31.72
N GLY A 1007 -1.30 23.86 -31.39
CA GLY A 1007 -0.19 23.02 -30.94
C GLY A 1007 0.25 23.33 -29.51
N MET A 1008 -0.52 24.10 -28.75
CA MET A 1008 -0.20 24.42 -27.36
C MET A 1008 -0.73 23.34 -26.42
N GLU A 1009 0.01 23.09 -25.34
CA GLU A 1009 -0.45 22.23 -24.26
C GLU A 1009 -1.66 22.89 -23.57
N ILE A 1010 -2.80 22.20 -23.56
CA ILE A 1010 -3.99 22.59 -22.81
C ILE A 1010 -3.79 22.24 -21.34
N ARG A 1011 -3.32 21.02 -21.07
CA ARG A 1011 -3.21 20.49 -19.70
C ARG A 1011 -2.28 19.27 -19.62
N THR A 1012 -1.59 19.12 -18.49
CA THR A 1012 -0.95 17.86 -18.08
C THR A 1012 -1.76 17.19 -16.96
N LEU A 1013 -2.11 15.92 -17.14
CA LEU A 1013 -2.73 15.05 -16.15
C LEU A 1013 -1.65 14.23 -15.45
N LEU A 1014 -1.42 14.53 -14.17
CA LEU A 1014 -0.43 13.84 -13.32
C LEU A 1014 -1.15 12.87 -12.39
N GLY A 1015 -0.69 11.62 -12.33
CA GLY A 1015 -1.27 10.64 -11.39
C GLY A 1015 -0.79 9.20 -11.55
N TYR A 1016 0.08 8.92 -12.52
CA TYR A 1016 0.78 7.65 -12.64
C TYR A 1016 2.21 7.77 -12.13
N SER A 1017 2.75 6.67 -11.63
CA SER A 1017 4.17 6.52 -11.26
C SER A 1017 4.93 5.67 -12.28
N ASP A 1018 4.28 5.33 -13.39
CA ASP A 1018 4.65 4.30 -14.35
C ASP A 1018 4.10 4.58 -15.75
N ALA A 1019 4.55 3.82 -16.74
CA ALA A 1019 4.21 4.04 -18.14
C ALA A 1019 2.70 3.94 -18.40
N VAL A 1020 2.17 4.91 -19.15
CA VAL A 1020 0.80 4.87 -19.67
C VAL A 1020 0.84 4.31 -21.08
N THR A 1021 0.33 3.10 -21.23
CA THR A 1021 0.47 2.27 -22.42
C THR A 1021 -0.63 2.51 -23.44
N SER A 1022 -1.80 3.00 -23.01
CA SER A 1022 -2.96 3.18 -23.90
C SER A 1022 -3.89 4.28 -23.40
N LEU A 1023 -4.46 5.02 -24.35
CA LEU A 1023 -5.44 6.09 -24.15
C LEU A 1023 -6.69 5.86 -25.00
N SER A 1024 -7.87 6.14 -24.44
CA SER A 1024 -9.14 6.16 -25.19
C SER A 1024 -10.04 7.27 -24.66
N PHE A 1025 -10.49 8.16 -25.54
CA PHE A 1025 -11.58 9.09 -25.22
C PHE A 1025 -12.92 8.34 -25.16
N SER A 1026 -13.84 8.82 -24.33
CA SER A 1026 -15.25 8.45 -24.39
C SER A 1026 -15.88 9.01 -25.66
N PRO A 1027 -16.95 8.38 -26.19
CA PRO A 1027 -17.59 8.82 -27.44
C PRO A 1027 -18.16 10.25 -27.40
N ASP A 1028 -18.54 10.72 -26.21
CA ASP A 1028 -19.03 12.08 -25.97
C ASP A 1028 -17.91 13.12 -25.76
N GLY A 1029 -16.65 12.67 -25.71
CA GLY A 1029 -15.48 13.52 -25.51
C GLY A 1029 -15.36 14.12 -24.10
N THR A 1030 -16.12 13.64 -23.12
CA THR A 1030 -16.12 14.21 -21.77
C THR A 1030 -15.12 13.52 -20.83
N ILE A 1031 -14.81 12.25 -21.08
CA ILE A 1031 -13.94 11.40 -20.27
C ILE A 1031 -12.76 10.89 -21.10
N LEU A 1032 -11.58 10.82 -20.49
CA LEU A 1032 -10.42 10.12 -21.03
C LEU A 1032 -10.11 8.92 -20.14
N ALA A 1033 -10.02 7.72 -20.71
CA ALA A 1033 -9.47 6.54 -20.06
C ALA A 1033 -7.99 6.40 -20.39
N SER A 1034 -7.18 6.11 -19.39
CA SER A 1034 -5.75 5.79 -19.54
C SER A 1034 -5.44 4.48 -18.86
N GLY A 1035 -4.72 3.58 -19.53
CA GLY A 1035 -4.23 2.30 -18.97
C GLY A 1035 -2.73 2.35 -18.68
N SER A 1036 -2.28 1.69 -17.61
CA SER A 1036 -0.88 1.71 -17.20
C SER A 1036 -0.24 0.32 -17.09
N SER A 1037 1.09 0.32 -17.15
CA SER A 1037 1.95 -0.86 -17.06
C SER A 1037 1.87 -1.62 -15.73
N TYR A 1038 1.36 -1.02 -14.65
CA TYR A 1038 1.11 -1.70 -13.36
C TYR A 1038 -0.35 -2.13 -13.16
N GLY A 1039 -1.14 -2.20 -14.23
CA GLY A 1039 -2.48 -2.77 -14.16
C GLY A 1039 -3.56 -1.81 -13.67
N THR A 1040 -3.31 -0.51 -13.77
CA THR A 1040 -4.22 0.52 -13.29
C THR A 1040 -4.83 1.27 -14.47
N VAL A 1041 -6.15 1.48 -14.44
CA VAL A 1041 -6.86 2.30 -15.42
C VAL A 1041 -7.45 3.50 -14.71
N LYS A 1042 -7.22 4.70 -15.23
CA LYS A 1042 -7.76 5.94 -14.67
C LYS A 1042 -8.72 6.57 -15.66
N LEU A 1043 -9.83 7.07 -15.14
CA LEU A 1043 -10.82 7.86 -15.87
C LEU A 1043 -10.66 9.32 -15.49
N TRP A 1044 -10.50 10.21 -16.45
CA TRP A 1044 -10.25 11.63 -16.25
C TRP A 1044 -11.38 12.45 -16.83
N SER A 1045 -11.85 13.45 -16.09
CA SER A 1045 -12.76 14.47 -16.60
C SER A 1045 -11.97 15.49 -17.41
N LEU A 1046 -12.41 15.73 -18.66
CA LEU A 1046 -11.75 16.69 -19.54
C LEU A 1046 -12.18 18.13 -19.28
N ALA A 1047 -13.34 18.33 -18.64
CA ALA A 1047 -13.83 19.66 -18.28
C ALA A 1047 -12.93 20.34 -17.24
N ASP A 1048 -12.51 19.62 -16.20
CA ASP A 1048 -11.73 20.16 -15.09
C ASP A 1048 -10.37 19.48 -14.87
N GLY A 1049 -10.04 18.44 -15.66
CA GLY A 1049 -8.77 17.72 -15.61
C GLY A 1049 -8.60 16.85 -14.38
N LYS A 1050 -9.68 16.54 -13.65
CA LYS A 1050 -9.60 15.72 -12.43
C LYS A 1050 -9.77 14.25 -12.72
N LEU A 1051 -9.13 13.45 -11.89
CA LEU A 1051 -9.34 12.01 -11.82
C LEU A 1051 -10.76 11.73 -11.30
N LEU A 1052 -11.57 11.05 -12.12
CA LEU A 1052 -12.93 10.61 -11.79
C LEU A 1052 -12.92 9.29 -11.03
N GLN A 1053 -12.17 8.30 -11.55
CA GLN A 1053 -12.14 6.95 -10.99
C GLN A 1053 -10.82 6.25 -11.31
N THR A 1054 -10.35 5.38 -10.41
CA THR A 1054 -9.24 4.46 -10.68
C THR A 1054 -9.75 3.02 -10.63
N LEU A 1055 -9.73 2.33 -11.76
CA LEU A 1055 -10.07 0.92 -11.91
C LEU A 1055 -8.78 0.10 -11.78
N GLN A 1056 -8.77 -0.83 -10.83
CA GLN A 1056 -7.61 -1.69 -10.55
C GLN A 1056 -7.86 -3.08 -11.12
N SER A 1057 -7.12 -3.42 -12.19
CA SER A 1057 -7.06 -4.79 -12.70
C SER A 1057 -6.19 -5.65 -11.78
N SER A 1058 -6.06 -6.95 -12.05
CA SER A 1058 -5.39 -7.93 -11.18
C SER A 1058 -3.86 -7.75 -11.05
N GLY A 1059 -3.33 -6.53 -11.14
CA GLY A 1059 -1.92 -6.17 -11.00
C GLY A 1059 -1.04 -6.45 -12.22
N ALA A 1060 -1.62 -6.93 -13.33
CA ALA A 1060 -0.91 -7.18 -14.58
C ALA A 1060 -1.03 -5.96 -15.51
N ALA A 1061 0.01 -5.70 -16.32
CA ALA A 1061 0.03 -4.55 -17.21
C ALA A 1061 -1.23 -4.47 -18.07
N ILE A 1062 -1.82 -3.27 -18.19
CA ILE A 1062 -2.85 -3.01 -19.19
C ILE A 1062 -2.13 -2.64 -20.47
N ASN A 1063 -2.41 -3.34 -21.56
CA ASN A 1063 -1.79 -3.04 -22.86
C ASN A 1063 -2.69 -2.18 -23.74
N SER A 1064 -4.01 -2.28 -23.54
CA SER A 1064 -4.98 -1.51 -24.33
C SER A 1064 -6.26 -1.25 -23.54
N VAL A 1065 -6.82 -0.05 -23.74
CA VAL A 1065 -8.13 0.35 -23.22
C VAL A 1065 -9.01 0.82 -24.38
N SER A 1066 -10.29 0.47 -24.36
CA SER A 1066 -11.24 0.88 -25.40
C SER A 1066 -12.63 1.10 -24.81
N PHE A 1067 -13.21 2.28 -25.04
CA PHE A 1067 -14.60 2.56 -24.70
C PHE A 1067 -15.55 1.90 -25.70
N SER A 1068 -16.70 1.44 -25.21
CA SER A 1068 -17.82 1.07 -26.07
C SER A 1068 -18.40 2.32 -26.74
N PRO A 1069 -19.00 2.17 -27.94
CA PRO A 1069 -19.66 3.27 -28.67
C PRO A 1069 -20.75 3.99 -27.89
N ASP A 1070 -21.40 3.30 -26.94
CA ASP A 1070 -22.42 3.88 -26.04
C ASP A 1070 -21.82 4.66 -24.85
N GLY A 1071 -20.49 4.61 -24.65
CA GLY A 1071 -19.77 5.24 -23.54
C GLY A 1071 -19.98 4.59 -22.17
N LYS A 1072 -20.81 3.55 -22.08
CA LYS A 1072 -21.21 2.90 -20.82
C LYS A 1072 -20.34 1.73 -20.42
N THR A 1073 -19.42 1.28 -21.27
CA THR A 1073 -18.56 0.15 -20.97
C THR A 1073 -17.14 0.45 -21.42
N LEU A 1074 -16.16 -0.01 -20.66
CA LEU A 1074 -14.76 0.03 -21.02
C LEU A 1074 -14.22 -1.39 -21.05
N ALA A 1075 -13.52 -1.74 -22.12
CA ALA A 1075 -12.79 -2.98 -22.24
C ALA A 1075 -11.30 -2.71 -21.98
N THR A 1076 -10.65 -3.61 -21.25
CA THR A 1076 -9.21 -3.52 -20.95
C THR A 1076 -8.53 -4.85 -21.28
N ALA A 1077 -7.49 -4.81 -22.09
CA ALA A 1077 -6.62 -5.94 -22.39
C ALA A 1077 -5.38 -5.95 -21.49
N SER A 1078 -4.95 -7.13 -21.04
CA SER A 1078 -3.85 -7.25 -20.07
C SER A 1078 -2.90 -8.43 -20.33
N ASP A 1079 -1.69 -8.30 -19.80
CA ASP A 1079 -0.65 -9.34 -19.73
C ASP A 1079 -1.10 -10.61 -19.00
N ASN A 1080 -2.13 -10.53 -18.17
CA ASN A 1080 -2.71 -11.71 -17.51
C ASN A 1080 -3.53 -12.60 -18.46
N LYS A 1081 -3.48 -12.36 -19.77
CA LYS A 1081 -4.16 -13.14 -20.82
C LYS A 1081 -5.69 -12.94 -20.88
N THR A 1082 -6.19 -11.87 -20.25
CA THR A 1082 -7.63 -11.62 -20.15
C THR A 1082 -8.03 -10.29 -20.77
N VAL A 1083 -9.32 -10.23 -21.14
CA VAL A 1083 -10.04 -8.98 -21.37
C VAL A 1083 -11.02 -8.80 -20.22
N MET A 1084 -11.00 -7.64 -19.58
CA MET A 1084 -11.96 -7.27 -18.55
C MET A 1084 -12.92 -6.21 -19.08
N LEU A 1085 -14.21 -6.38 -18.77
CA LEU A 1085 -15.25 -5.40 -19.09
C LEU A 1085 -15.69 -4.67 -17.82
N TRP A 1086 -15.64 -3.34 -17.90
CA TRP A 1086 -16.00 -2.43 -16.82
C TRP A 1086 -17.26 -1.69 -17.23
N ASN A 1087 -18.32 -1.78 -16.43
CA ASN A 1087 -19.49 -0.94 -16.66
C ASN A 1087 -19.24 0.45 -16.06
N ILE A 1088 -19.33 1.47 -16.89
CA ILE A 1088 -19.17 2.88 -16.56
C ILE A 1088 -20.58 3.49 -16.59
N ASP A 1089 -21.45 3.00 -15.71
CA ASP A 1089 -22.71 3.67 -15.39
C ASP A 1089 -22.40 4.78 -14.39
N LEU A 1090 -21.90 5.90 -14.91
CA LEU A 1090 -21.73 7.14 -14.14
C LEU A 1090 -23.05 7.90 -13.98
N ALA A 1091 -24.15 7.36 -14.52
CA ALA A 1091 -25.50 7.73 -14.14
C ALA A 1091 -25.72 7.25 -12.69
N LEU A 1092 -25.32 8.09 -11.74
CA LEU A 1092 -25.44 7.94 -10.30
C LEU A 1092 -26.69 7.12 -9.94
N SER A 1093 -26.52 5.84 -9.60
CA SER A 1093 -27.48 5.16 -8.73
C SER A 1093 -27.69 6.07 -7.53
N SER A 1094 -28.95 6.28 -7.17
CA SER A 1094 -29.27 7.26 -6.13
C SER A 1094 -28.51 6.91 -4.84
N LEU A 1095 -28.12 7.92 -4.06
CA LEU A 1095 -27.43 7.69 -2.78
C LEU A 1095 -28.21 6.71 -1.89
N ASP A 1096 -29.54 6.75 -1.98
CA ASP A 1096 -30.43 5.87 -1.23
C ASP A 1096 -30.37 4.41 -1.71
N GLU A 1097 -30.30 4.18 -3.03
CA GLU A 1097 -30.14 2.85 -3.61
C GLU A 1097 -28.79 2.23 -3.25
N LEU A 1098 -27.72 3.03 -3.27
CA LEU A 1098 -26.37 2.58 -2.90
C LEU A 1098 -26.22 2.29 -1.41
N LEU A 1099 -26.80 3.15 -0.57
CA LEU A 1099 -26.86 2.93 0.86
C LEU A 1099 -27.72 1.71 1.19
N GLY A 1100 -28.83 1.49 0.49
CA GLY A 1100 -29.68 0.31 0.62
C GLY A 1100 -28.91 -0.97 0.31
N ARG A 1101 -28.34 -1.09 -0.90
CA ARG A 1101 -27.53 -2.25 -1.29
C ARG A 1101 -26.34 -2.49 -0.36
N GLY A 1102 -25.62 -1.45 0.03
CA GLY A 1102 -24.49 -1.59 0.95
C GLY A 1102 -24.92 -2.02 2.36
N CYS A 1103 -26.07 -1.56 2.83
CA CYS A 1103 -26.65 -1.98 4.10
C CYS A 1103 -27.23 -3.40 4.05
N ASP A 1104 -27.75 -3.85 2.92
CA ASP A 1104 -28.13 -5.25 2.73
C ASP A 1104 -26.91 -6.18 2.83
N TRP A 1105 -25.74 -5.73 2.36
CA TRP A 1105 -24.50 -6.48 2.40
C TRP A 1105 -23.80 -6.48 3.77
N ALA A 1106 -23.69 -5.31 4.41
CA ALA A 1106 -22.94 -5.15 5.67
C ALA A 1106 -23.83 -5.13 6.93
N GLY A 1107 -25.16 -5.11 6.78
CA GLY A 1107 -26.11 -4.88 7.87
C GLY A 1107 -26.02 -5.91 8.99
N ASP A 1108 -25.96 -7.19 8.64
CA ASP A 1108 -25.85 -8.30 9.60
C ASP A 1108 -24.52 -8.24 10.37
N TYR A 1109 -23.42 -7.93 9.67
CA TYR A 1109 -22.09 -7.75 10.27
C TYR A 1109 -22.08 -6.55 11.23
N LEU A 1110 -22.63 -5.41 10.81
CA LEU A 1110 -22.61 -4.16 11.58
C LEU A 1110 -23.42 -4.26 12.86
N ARG A 1111 -24.58 -4.94 12.85
CA ARG A 1111 -25.45 -5.01 14.03
C ARG A 1111 -24.88 -5.87 15.15
N ASN A 1112 -24.07 -6.87 14.81
CA ASN A 1112 -23.89 -8.01 15.69
C ASN A 1112 -22.42 -8.45 15.90
N ASN A 1113 -21.45 -7.91 15.15
CA ASN A 1113 -20.04 -8.21 15.39
C ASN A 1113 -19.55 -7.49 16.69
N PRO A 1114 -18.93 -8.21 17.65
CA PRO A 1114 -18.47 -7.63 18.92
C PRO A 1114 -17.29 -6.66 18.76
N ASN A 1115 -16.53 -6.75 17.66
CA ASN A 1115 -15.40 -5.88 17.36
C ASN A 1115 -15.82 -4.60 16.62
N VAL A 1116 -17.12 -4.38 16.37
CA VAL A 1116 -17.67 -3.20 15.70
C VAL A 1116 -18.12 -2.16 16.72
N SER A 1117 -17.72 -0.90 16.54
CA SER A 1117 -18.04 0.20 17.44
C SER A 1117 -19.55 0.45 17.55
N GLU A 1118 -20.06 0.88 18.71
CA GLU A 1118 -21.49 1.16 18.88
C GLU A 1118 -22.05 2.16 17.86
N SER A 1119 -21.25 3.14 17.45
CA SER A 1119 -21.62 4.10 16.40
C SER A 1119 -21.89 3.42 15.05
N ASP A 1120 -21.13 2.39 14.71
CA ASP A 1120 -21.25 1.69 13.43
C ASP A 1120 -22.43 0.74 13.39
N ARG A 1121 -22.83 0.19 14.54
CA ARG A 1121 -24.02 -0.68 14.62
C ARG A 1121 -25.29 0.02 14.16
N THR A 1122 -25.32 1.34 14.30
CA THR A 1122 -26.46 2.13 13.87
C THR A 1122 -26.44 2.49 12.40
N LEU A 1123 -25.34 2.27 11.65
CA LEU A 1123 -25.13 2.76 10.26
C LEU A 1123 -26.27 2.43 9.28
N CYS A 1124 -27.01 1.35 9.51
CA CYS A 1124 -28.10 0.89 8.65
C CYS A 1124 -29.48 0.90 9.32
N LYS A 1125 -29.68 1.70 10.38
CA LYS A 1125 -30.93 1.68 11.18
C LYS A 1125 -32.12 2.47 10.56
N ASP A 1126 -31.88 3.29 9.53
CA ASP A 1126 -32.88 4.20 8.92
C ASP A 1126 -32.81 4.26 7.37
N ILE A 1127 -32.22 3.24 6.75
CA ILE A 1127 -32.08 3.13 5.29
C ILE A 1127 -32.95 1.94 4.88
N ASN A 1128 -34.19 2.22 4.45
CA ASN A 1128 -35.14 1.27 3.86
C ASN A 1128 -35.65 1.85 2.54
#